data_AF-A0A8T5FHS4-F1
#
_entry.id   AF-A0A8T5FHS4-F1
#
_cell.length_a   1.000
_cell.length_b   1.000
_cell.length_c   1.000
_cell.angle_alpha   90.00
_cell.angle_beta   90.00
_cell.angle_gamma   90.00
#
_symmetry.space_group_name_H-M   'P 1'
#
loop_
_entity.id
_entity.type
_entity.pdbx_description
1 polymer ?
#
loop_
_entity_poly.entity_id
_entity_poly.type
_entity_poly.pdbx_seq_one_letter_code
_entity_poly.pdbx_strand_id
1 'polypeptide(L)'
;MRKAQVSVFIIMGLILLVLSSITLYVINTNNKTNLNKGIELPEESIVADTFIPIQVFVKECLNNIAYNGIISAGLHGGYVDLKDRKIYGTGSDGGIYNELSRTDIDDSTESSRLIKDGFDIPYWSYNKNPNQVDRIRLSNKLVPKLKRNYQSNNLDLTIQEYQKDHSIEAQLDRYVYHNLNLCLNDFNVFKEQGFEISYDENFRPLVTINDGYINLFLDLKLNINNGELNQKLDYFIDEIDVDFKDAYEIAYDINTQLFNNKPFLSEYTMQMIFENSGLETDQLPPIYEVSTNQRPVKWSIPFIKNIFEYNLMSSIQDLNFPRTKNYINVSQSNIIEDTGHTAQLISQFENAAHELNTYDILRDDYSHLGVNMFYLGWPTYFKIDQAWANKFLTGVTYDNYIDFAKLQETIYDFSYSFSYPVIVEIDDDDAFVNSKVGKKGFTFTTAYEVNVKSNNVEINLPQTLISVESDEEDQIITQFCDETQHILKTKINVFDDDELLLDKVPEFIYSCDGGIDDISCYIDQETNGFHYFPTCMNAKITFVDENYENRKFDIGDMLFGNFNEELNFTLAKVRKFNYDFKKILHGSLDLVIDQGHSMSTLLLNVEPDEMAEVRLERIQDNLNDPEFFESIYTGPDDRSLQEIKLIPGFYKVDGNYIKLIPALYEKNGETDYTFKLIVGDFTDEDIKRKEEEGHIVLTEIPYGILDAVLNVKKNMHLANTDSTLFIFPTFAFPPRSIKDIPKFSSIFYEKNKLMSGTGLTPKWVYEGAIK
;
A
#
# COMPACT_ATOMS: atom_id res chain seq x y z
N MET A 1 -59.78 -35.38 -35.51
CA MET A 1 -59.30 -35.01 -34.17
C MET A 1 -57.89 -34.39 -34.13
N ARG A 2 -56.90 -34.82 -34.95
CA ARG A 2 -55.52 -34.24 -34.92
C ARG A 2 -55.39 -32.76 -35.32
N LYS A 3 -56.33 -32.19 -36.09
CA LYS A 3 -56.30 -30.75 -36.46
C LYS A 3 -56.78 -29.81 -35.35
N ALA A 4 -57.62 -30.29 -34.42
CA ALA A 4 -58.12 -29.47 -33.31
C ALA A 4 -57.05 -29.24 -32.23
N GLN A 5 -56.13 -30.19 -32.05
CA GLN A 5 -55.03 -30.05 -31.09
C GLN A 5 -54.04 -28.95 -31.49
N VAL A 6 -53.77 -28.78 -32.79
CA VAL A 6 -52.85 -27.74 -33.27
C VAL A 6 -53.40 -26.34 -32.98
N SER A 7 -54.71 -26.12 -33.16
CA SER A 7 -55.35 -24.84 -32.84
C SER A 7 -55.26 -24.49 -31.36
N VAL A 8 -55.33 -25.48 -30.46
CA VAL A 8 -55.20 -25.26 -29.01
C VAL A 8 -53.79 -24.78 -28.65
N PHE A 9 -52.74 -25.36 -29.23
CA PHE A 9 -51.36 -24.91 -28.98
C PHE A 9 -51.09 -23.49 -29.51
N ILE A 10 -51.67 -23.10 -30.67
CA ILE A 10 -51.53 -21.74 -31.20
C ILE A 10 -52.21 -20.73 -30.28
N ILE A 11 -53.41 -21.03 -29.79
CA ILE A 11 -54.14 -20.16 -28.85
C ILE A 11 -53.36 -20.04 -27.54
N MET A 12 -52.83 -21.15 -27.02
CA MET A 12 -52.04 -21.16 -25.79
C MET A 12 -50.75 -20.32 -25.93
N GLY A 13 -50.06 -20.44 -27.07
CA GLY A 13 -48.87 -19.65 -27.38
C GLY A 13 -49.17 -18.14 -27.48
N LEU A 14 -50.28 -17.77 -28.11
CA LEU A 14 -50.72 -16.38 -28.19
C LEU A 14 -51.03 -15.80 -26.81
N ILE A 15 -51.72 -16.57 -25.95
CA ILE A 15 -52.04 -16.15 -24.57
C ILE A 15 -50.75 -15.93 -23.77
N LEU A 16 -49.78 -16.83 -23.88
CA LEU A 16 -48.49 -16.67 -23.21
C LEU A 16 -47.74 -15.42 -23.70
N LEU A 17 -47.76 -15.13 -24.99
CA LEU A 17 -47.09 -13.96 -25.58
C LEU A 17 -47.75 -12.65 -25.13
N VAL A 18 -49.09 -12.62 -25.08
CA VAL A 18 -49.84 -11.46 -24.57
C VAL A 18 -49.58 -11.26 -23.08
N LEU A 19 -49.60 -12.34 -22.27
CA LEU A 19 -49.32 -12.25 -20.84
C LEU A 19 -47.89 -11.79 -20.56
N SER A 20 -46.90 -12.31 -21.27
CA SER A 20 -45.50 -11.87 -21.11
C SER A 20 -45.30 -10.43 -21.57
N SER A 21 -45.98 -10.00 -22.65
CA SER A 21 -45.95 -8.59 -23.08
C SER A 21 -46.61 -7.65 -22.07
N ILE A 22 -47.75 -8.04 -21.49
CA ILE A 22 -48.43 -7.26 -20.44
C ILE A 22 -47.55 -7.20 -19.18
N THR A 23 -46.95 -8.32 -18.77
CA THR A 23 -46.06 -8.34 -17.60
C THR A 23 -44.84 -7.46 -17.81
N LEU A 24 -44.18 -7.53 -18.98
CA LEU A 24 -43.07 -6.63 -19.32
C LEU A 24 -43.51 -5.17 -19.38
N TYR A 25 -44.70 -4.88 -19.92
CA TYR A 25 -45.27 -3.53 -19.95
C TYR A 25 -45.51 -3.00 -18.53
N VAL A 26 -46.13 -3.80 -17.65
CA VAL A 26 -46.43 -3.43 -16.26
C VAL A 26 -45.15 -3.27 -15.44
N ILE A 27 -44.15 -4.14 -15.63
CA ILE A 27 -42.84 -3.99 -14.97
C ILE A 27 -42.15 -2.71 -15.46
N ASN A 28 -42.16 -2.42 -16.76
CA ASN A 28 -41.56 -1.18 -17.29
C ASN A 28 -42.31 0.09 -16.89
N THR A 29 -43.65 0.04 -16.76
CA THR A 29 -44.42 1.20 -16.27
C THR A 29 -44.27 1.39 -14.77
N ASN A 30 -44.26 0.30 -13.99
CA ASN A 30 -44.08 0.37 -12.54
C ASN A 30 -42.65 0.71 -12.12
N ASN A 31 -41.63 0.34 -12.91
CA ASN A 31 -40.25 0.75 -12.64
C ASN A 31 -40.06 2.26 -12.91
N LYS A 32 -40.81 2.84 -13.86
CA LYS A 32 -40.82 4.31 -14.05
C LYS A 32 -41.57 5.06 -12.95
N THR A 33 -42.55 4.45 -12.30
CA THR A 33 -43.39 5.13 -11.30
C THR A 33 -43.01 4.86 -9.84
N ASN A 34 -42.27 3.79 -9.54
CA ASN A 34 -41.90 3.45 -8.15
C ASN A 34 -40.46 3.81 -7.75
N LEU A 35 -39.62 4.33 -8.66
CA LEU A 35 -38.27 4.81 -8.31
C LEU A 35 -38.26 6.22 -7.70
N ASN A 36 -39.38 6.94 -7.73
CA ASN A 36 -39.47 8.28 -7.18
C ASN A 36 -40.65 8.42 -6.21
N LYS A 37 -40.45 8.07 -4.94
CA LYS A 37 -41.07 8.84 -3.84
C LYS A 37 -40.36 10.21 -3.68
N GLY A 38 -40.00 10.82 -4.81
CA GLY A 38 -39.62 12.21 -4.91
C GLY A 38 -40.91 13.04 -4.92
N ILE A 39 -40.82 14.24 -4.37
CA ILE A 39 -41.86 15.25 -4.27
C ILE A 39 -42.79 15.22 -5.49
N GLU A 40 -44.11 15.02 -5.29
CA GLU A 40 -45.11 15.17 -6.36
C GLU A 40 -45.03 16.62 -6.84
N LEU A 41 -44.35 16.83 -7.99
CA LEU A 41 -44.22 18.14 -8.59
C LEU A 41 -45.59 18.56 -9.15
N PRO A 42 -46.04 19.80 -8.88
CA PRO A 42 -47.32 20.28 -9.39
C PRO A 42 -47.32 20.38 -10.93
N GLU A 43 -48.47 20.11 -11.57
CA GLU A 43 -48.63 20.18 -13.03
C GLU A 43 -48.53 21.62 -13.53
N GLU A 44 -47.51 21.90 -14.35
CA GLU A 44 -47.15 23.24 -14.82
C GLU A 44 -48.35 24.02 -15.39
N SER A 45 -48.54 25.26 -14.93
CA SER A 45 -49.68 26.08 -15.32
C SER A 45 -49.68 26.35 -16.83
N ILE A 46 -50.86 26.31 -17.48
CA ILE A 46 -51.01 26.68 -18.89
C ILE A 46 -50.67 28.17 -19.03
N VAL A 47 -49.61 28.46 -19.79
CA VAL A 47 -49.10 29.82 -20.03
C VAL A 47 -49.58 30.30 -21.40
N ALA A 48 -50.15 31.51 -21.48
CA ALA A 48 -50.49 32.08 -22.78
C ALA A 48 -49.22 32.36 -23.61
N ASP A 49 -49.30 32.19 -24.93
CA ASP A 49 -48.15 32.29 -25.86
C ASP A 49 -47.32 33.57 -25.67
N THR A 50 -47.95 34.68 -25.30
CA THR A 50 -47.30 35.97 -25.07
C THR A 50 -46.37 35.99 -23.85
N PHE A 51 -46.53 35.06 -22.91
CA PHE A 51 -45.75 35.00 -21.66
C PHE A 51 -44.72 33.86 -21.64
N ILE A 52 -44.72 32.97 -22.65
CA ILE A 52 -43.72 31.90 -22.79
C ILE A 52 -42.28 32.43 -22.72
N PRO A 53 -41.91 33.57 -23.35
CA PRO A 53 -40.54 34.07 -23.27
C PRO A 53 -40.07 34.39 -21.84
N ILE A 54 -40.97 34.86 -20.97
CA ILE A 54 -40.63 35.16 -19.57
C ILE A 54 -40.42 33.87 -18.79
N GLN A 55 -41.28 32.86 -19.02
CA GLN A 55 -41.11 31.53 -18.41
C GLN A 55 -39.79 30.89 -18.83
N VAL A 56 -39.46 30.93 -20.12
CA VAL A 56 -38.19 30.42 -20.65
C VAL A 56 -37.01 31.14 -20.03
N PHE A 57 -37.07 32.47 -19.93
CA PHE A 57 -36.01 33.27 -19.31
C PHE A 57 -35.76 32.88 -17.84
N VAL A 58 -36.81 32.71 -17.04
CA VAL A 58 -36.65 32.27 -15.64
C VAL A 58 -36.05 30.88 -15.57
N LYS A 59 -36.51 29.94 -16.41
CA LYS A 59 -35.94 28.59 -16.47
C LYS A 59 -34.48 28.60 -16.89
N GLU A 60 -34.08 29.43 -17.86
CA GLU A 60 -32.69 29.58 -18.27
C GLU A 60 -31.82 30.16 -17.14
N CYS A 61 -32.31 31.16 -16.42
CA CYS A 61 -31.61 31.69 -15.24
C CYS A 61 -31.43 30.62 -14.15
N LEU A 62 -32.50 29.89 -13.83
CA LEU A 62 -32.47 28.79 -12.87
C LEU A 62 -31.47 27.71 -13.29
N ASN A 63 -31.54 27.27 -14.55
CA ASN A 63 -30.67 26.24 -15.12
C ASN A 63 -29.19 26.65 -15.08
N ASN A 64 -28.86 27.86 -15.55
CA ASN A 64 -27.49 28.36 -15.60
C ASN A 64 -26.88 28.49 -14.20
N ILE A 65 -27.65 28.97 -13.22
CA ILE A 65 -27.16 29.10 -11.84
C ILE A 65 -27.00 27.73 -11.20
N ALA A 66 -27.99 26.85 -11.31
CA ALA A 66 -27.89 25.50 -10.77
C ALA A 66 -26.72 24.74 -11.40
N TYR A 67 -26.53 24.83 -12.73
CA TYR A 67 -25.39 24.25 -13.44
C TYR A 67 -24.06 24.69 -12.85
N ASN A 68 -23.85 26.00 -12.67
CA ASN A 68 -22.61 26.52 -12.06
C ASN A 68 -22.41 26.00 -10.63
N GLY A 69 -23.49 25.91 -9.85
CA GLY A 69 -23.47 25.34 -8.51
C GLY A 69 -23.08 23.86 -8.51
N ILE A 70 -23.62 23.07 -9.45
CA ILE A 70 -23.34 21.63 -9.60
C ILE A 70 -21.87 21.40 -9.98
N ILE A 71 -21.35 22.15 -10.97
CA ILE A 71 -19.93 22.08 -11.34
C ILE A 71 -19.05 22.43 -10.15
N SER A 72 -19.37 23.52 -9.44
CA SER A 72 -18.61 23.93 -8.26
C SER A 72 -18.65 22.89 -7.13
N ALA A 73 -19.82 22.27 -6.90
CA ALA A 73 -19.95 21.17 -5.95
C ALA A 73 -19.10 19.96 -6.34
N GLY A 74 -19.06 19.62 -7.63
CA GLY A 74 -18.21 18.54 -8.13
C GLY A 74 -16.73 18.81 -7.88
N LEU A 75 -16.23 20.00 -8.24
CA LEU A 75 -14.82 20.37 -8.13
C LEU A 75 -14.30 20.52 -6.68
N HIS A 76 -15.19 20.74 -5.71
CA HIS A 76 -14.82 20.94 -4.30
C HIS A 76 -15.29 19.79 -3.39
N GLY A 77 -15.40 18.56 -3.89
CA GLY A 77 -15.75 17.39 -3.06
C GLY A 77 -17.10 17.49 -2.38
N GLY A 78 -18.09 18.05 -3.08
CA GLY A 78 -19.46 18.23 -2.63
C GLY A 78 -19.77 19.61 -2.02
N TYR A 79 -18.82 20.54 -1.97
CA TYR A 79 -19.06 21.90 -1.45
C TYR A 79 -19.30 22.91 -2.56
N VAL A 80 -20.43 23.63 -2.54
CA VAL A 80 -20.73 24.55 -3.64
C VAL A 80 -19.80 25.78 -3.60
N ASP A 81 -19.52 26.33 -2.42
CA ASP A 81 -18.56 27.43 -2.26
C ASP A 81 -18.03 27.41 -0.83
N LEU A 82 -16.73 27.16 -0.65
CA LEU A 82 -16.07 27.12 0.65
C LEU A 82 -15.68 28.51 1.19
N LYS A 83 -15.75 29.55 0.36
CA LYS A 83 -15.40 30.93 0.72
C LYS A 83 -16.62 31.67 1.28
N ASP A 84 -17.83 31.26 0.92
CA ASP A 84 -19.07 31.85 1.43
C ASP A 84 -19.82 30.93 2.42
N ARG A 85 -19.73 31.28 3.71
CA ARG A 85 -20.47 30.60 4.80
C ARG A 85 -21.97 30.55 4.60
N LYS A 86 -22.55 31.49 3.86
CA LYS A 86 -23.99 31.48 3.57
C LYS A 86 -24.37 30.36 2.61
N ILE A 87 -23.41 29.86 1.82
CA ILE A 87 -23.62 28.78 0.86
C ILE A 87 -23.34 27.43 1.52
N TYR A 88 -22.16 27.20 2.10
CA TYR A 88 -21.83 25.89 2.66
C TYR A 88 -22.51 25.59 4.02
N GLY A 89 -22.93 26.63 4.76
CA GLY A 89 -23.60 26.50 6.06
C GLY A 89 -22.62 26.35 7.24
N THR A 90 -23.13 26.43 8.46
CA THR A 90 -22.29 26.35 9.68
C THR A 90 -22.19 24.93 10.25
N GLY A 91 -23.04 24.02 9.79
CA GLY A 91 -23.32 22.75 10.48
C GLY A 91 -24.20 22.96 11.72
N SER A 92 -24.77 21.88 12.25
CA SER A 92 -25.67 21.90 13.42
C SER A 92 -24.98 22.33 14.72
N ASP A 93 -23.65 22.24 14.78
CA ASP A 93 -22.80 22.50 15.94
C ASP A 93 -21.76 23.62 15.72
N GLY A 94 -21.72 24.24 14.53
CA GLY A 94 -20.64 25.16 14.16
C GLY A 94 -19.30 24.45 13.87
N GLY A 95 -19.27 23.12 13.88
CA GLY A 95 -18.06 22.30 13.85
C GLY A 95 -17.36 22.31 12.50
N ILE A 96 -18.09 22.32 11.39
CA ILE A 96 -17.52 22.30 10.02
C ILE A 96 -16.63 23.52 9.79
N TYR A 97 -17.07 24.70 10.24
CA TYR A 97 -16.26 25.91 10.15
C TYR A 97 -14.93 25.77 10.88
N ASN A 98 -14.94 25.19 12.09
CA ASN A 98 -13.72 25.01 12.87
C ASN A 98 -12.79 23.98 12.21
N GLU A 99 -13.33 22.88 11.69
CA GLU A 99 -12.53 21.85 11.00
C GLU A 99 -11.91 22.43 9.69
N LEU A 100 -12.65 23.23 8.91
CA LEU A 100 -12.13 23.91 7.70
C LEU A 100 -11.14 25.05 7.99
N SER A 101 -11.08 25.55 9.23
CA SER A 101 -10.23 26.68 9.62
C SER A 101 -8.79 26.30 9.98
N ARG A 102 -8.48 25.01 10.07
CA ARG A 102 -7.12 24.51 10.32
C ARG A 102 -6.25 24.79 9.09
N THR A 103 -5.44 25.85 9.16
CA THR A 103 -4.80 26.47 8.00
C THR A 103 -3.31 26.67 8.23
N ASP A 104 -2.53 25.64 7.90
CA ASP A 104 -1.24 25.89 7.27
C ASP A 104 -1.38 25.42 5.82
N ILE A 105 -1.91 26.30 4.96
CA ILE A 105 -2.26 25.97 3.56
C ILE A 105 -1.00 25.51 2.77
N ASP A 106 0.17 25.95 3.22
CA ASP A 106 1.46 25.61 2.62
C ASP A 106 1.91 24.17 2.97
N ASP A 107 1.30 23.52 3.97
CA ASP A 107 1.55 22.12 4.31
C ASP A 107 0.27 21.30 4.12
N SER A 108 0.22 20.60 2.98
CA SER A 108 -0.92 19.76 2.60
C SER A 108 -1.23 18.65 3.60
N THR A 109 -0.29 18.28 4.47
CA THR A 109 -0.45 17.20 5.47
C THR A 109 -0.78 17.73 6.86
N GLU A 110 -0.82 19.06 7.04
CA GLU A 110 -1.24 19.71 8.29
C GLU A 110 -2.51 20.56 8.13
N SER A 111 -3.06 20.57 6.91
CA SER A 111 -4.27 21.26 6.49
C SER A 111 -5.47 20.31 6.45
N SER A 112 -6.68 20.85 6.60
CA SER A 112 -7.93 20.10 6.41
C SER A 112 -8.47 20.12 4.97
N ARG A 113 -7.74 20.79 4.07
CA ARG A 113 -8.06 20.91 2.65
C ARG A 113 -6.81 21.02 1.78
N LEU A 114 -6.95 20.62 0.53
CA LEU A 114 -5.94 20.70 -0.50
C LEU A 114 -6.31 21.76 -1.54
N ILE A 115 -5.32 22.41 -2.14
CA ILE A 115 -5.53 23.35 -3.24
C ILE A 115 -5.06 22.71 -4.55
N LYS A 116 -5.97 22.61 -5.53
CA LYS A 116 -5.70 22.18 -6.91
C LYS A 116 -6.29 23.20 -7.86
N ASP A 117 -5.48 23.74 -8.78
CA ASP A 117 -5.94 24.70 -9.81
C ASP A 117 -6.72 25.92 -9.27
N GLY A 118 -6.45 26.32 -8.03
CA GLY A 118 -7.13 27.43 -7.35
C GLY A 118 -8.46 27.07 -6.67
N PHE A 119 -8.87 25.80 -6.73
CA PHE A 119 -10.02 25.24 -6.03
C PHE A 119 -9.61 24.64 -4.68
N ASP A 120 -10.42 24.90 -3.66
CA ASP A 120 -10.25 24.33 -2.32
C ASP A 120 -10.98 22.98 -2.25
N ILE A 121 -10.27 21.90 -1.97
CA ILE A 121 -10.81 20.53 -1.93
C ILE A 121 -10.65 19.99 -0.50
N PRO A 122 -11.72 19.91 0.31
CA PRO A 122 -11.66 19.39 1.66
C PRO A 122 -11.29 17.91 1.67
N TYR A 123 -10.49 17.50 2.66
CA TYR A 123 -10.19 16.08 2.83
C TYR A 123 -11.42 15.32 3.33
N TRP A 124 -11.81 14.28 2.61
CA TRP A 124 -12.85 13.36 3.03
C TRP A 124 -12.35 12.37 4.10
N SER A 125 -11.05 12.08 4.11
CA SER A 125 -10.34 11.39 5.20
C SER A 125 -9.00 12.07 5.46
N TYR A 126 -8.73 12.45 6.70
CA TYR A 126 -7.48 13.12 7.11
C TYR A 126 -7.07 12.81 8.54
N ASN A 127 -5.79 13.03 8.86
CA ASN A 127 -5.27 12.92 10.21
C ASN A 127 -5.55 14.18 11.03
N LYS A 128 -6.33 14.03 12.09
CA LYS A 128 -6.65 15.11 13.01
C LYS A 128 -5.48 15.45 13.94
N ASN A 129 -4.52 14.57 14.14
CA ASN A 129 -3.34 14.91 14.91
C ASN A 129 -2.29 15.58 13.99
N PRO A 130 -1.46 16.49 14.51
CA PRO A 130 -0.26 16.90 13.79
C PRO A 130 0.65 15.71 13.49
N ASN A 131 1.37 15.76 12.38
CA ASN A 131 2.21 14.65 11.94
C ASN A 131 3.37 14.34 12.88
N GLN A 132 3.78 15.29 13.73
CA GLN A 132 4.81 15.05 14.74
C GLN A 132 4.32 14.20 15.92
N VAL A 133 3.01 13.95 16.02
CA VAL A 133 2.45 13.03 17.02
C VAL A 133 2.50 11.60 16.48
N ASP A 134 3.05 10.68 17.28
CA ASP A 134 3.22 9.27 16.91
C ASP A 134 1.92 8.44 16.89
N ARG A 135 0.75 9.10 16.85
CA ARG A 135 -0.58 8.47 16.80
C ARG A 135 -1.42 9.12 15.72
N ILE A 136 -2.07 8.32 14.87
CA ILE A 136 -2.98 8.81 13.83
C ILE A 136 -4.38 8.91 14.44
N ARG A 137 -5.08 10.01 14.14
CA ARG A 137 -6.50 10.13 14.49
C ARG A 137 -7.29 10.50 13.25
N LEU A 138 -7.80 9.51 12.53
CA LEU A 138 -8.54 9.75 11.30
C LEU A 138 -9.84 10.52 11.57
N SER A 139 -10.22 11.41 10.64
CA SER A 139 -11.51 12.09 10.63
C SER A 139 -12.11 12.13 9.23
N ASN A 140 -13.44 11.93 9.15
CA ASN A 140 -14.24 12.05 7.94
C ASN A 140 -15.35 13.12 8.04
N LYS A 141 -15.21 14.04 9.00
CA LYS A 141 -16.26 15.05 9.32
C LYS A 141 -16.58 16.01 8.17
N LEU A 142 -15.69 16.12 7.20
CA LEU A 142 -15.84 17.04 6.07
C LEU A 142 -16.55 16.40 4.88
N VAL A 143 -16.98 15.13 4.96
CA VAL A 143 -17.81 14.51 3.92
C VAL A 143 -19.24 15.09 4.00
N PRO A 144 -19.68 15.88 3.01
CA PRO A 144 -21.03 16.42 3.04
C PRO A 144 -22.03 15.32 2.67
N LYS A 145 -23.17 15.24 3.37
CA LYS A 145 -24.23 14.32 2.97
C LYS A 145 -24.79 14.72 1.61
N LEU A 146 -25.15 13.76 0.78
CA LEU A 146 -25.83 14.05 -0.49
C LEU A 146 -27.20 14.71 -0.25
N LYS A 147 -28.02 14.08 0.60
CA LYS A 147 -29.43 14.44 0.84
C LYS A 147 -29.59 15.41 2.00
N ARG A 148 -30.48 16.38 1.82
CA ARG A 148 -30.93 17.28 2.90
C ARG A 148 -31.63 16.51 4.02
N ASN A 149 -31.50 17.00 5.25
CA ASN A 149 -32.03 16.41 6.46
C ASN A 149 -33.46 16.91 6.79
N TYR A 150 -33.93 18.01 6.19
CA TYR A 150 -35.29 18.51 6.37
C TYR A 150 -36.24 18.02 5.26
N GLN A 151 -37.50 17.75 5.62
CA GLN A 151 -38.53 17.47 4.62
C GLN A 151 -38.90 18.76 3.88
N SER A 152 -38.90 18.70 2.54
CA SER A 152 -39.27 19.80 1.63
C SER A 152 -40.59 20.49 2.01
N ASN A 153 -41.53 19.74 2.59
CA ASN A 153 -42.89 20.19 2.88
C ASN A 153 -42.99 21.08 4.13
N ASN A 154 -41.91 21.22 4.91
CA ASN A 154 -41.89 22.14 6.04
C ASN A 154 -41.55 23.54 5.51
N LEU A 155 -42.59 24.26 5.08
CA LEU A 155 -42.48 25.59 4.47
C LEU A 155 -42.09 26.70 5.46
N ASP A 156 -42.10 26.41 6.76
CA ASP A 156 -41.90 27.39 7.84
C ASP A 156 -40.49 27.38 8.46
N LEU A 157 -39.50 26.71 7.84
CA LEU A 157 -38.14 26.73 8.37
C LEU A 157 -37.54 28.14 8.28
N THR A 158 -37.03 28.61 9.41
CA THR A 158 -36.31 29.89 9.45
C THR A 158 -35.00 29.80 8.69
N ILE A 159 -34.51 30.91 8.12
CA ILE A 159 -33.19 31.00 7.46
C ILE A 159 -32.06 30.41 8.34
N GLN A 160 -32.22 30.47 9.66
CA GLN A 160 -31.26 29.92 10.63
C GLN A 160 -31.27 28.39 10.71
N GLU A 161 -32.41 27.73 10.55
CA GLU A 161 -32.47 26.26 10.50
C GLU A 161 -31.94 25.75 9.16
N TYR A 162 -32.16 26.52 8.10
CA TYR A 162 -31.66 26.25 6.77
C TYR A 162 -30.12 26.22 6.69
N GLN A 163 -29.44 27.05 7.49
CA GLN A 163 -27.98 27.14 7.54
C GLN A 163 -27.30 25.98 8.28
N LYS A 164 -28.06 25.16 9.03
CA LYS A 164 -27.51 24.01 9.78
C LYS A 164 -27.29 22.79 8.89
N ASP A 165 -28.01 22.70 7.78
CA ASP A 165 -27.89 21.60 6.84
C ASP A 165 -26.78 21.86 5.81
N HIS A 166 -25.72 21.06 5.88
CA HIS A 166 -24.55 21.15 5.00
C HIS A 166 -24.60 20.11 3.87
N SER A 167 -25.75 19.47 3.65
CA SER A 167 -25.90 18.55 2.52
C SER A 167 -25.68 19.26 1.19
N ILE A 168 -25.26 18.51 0.17
CA ILE A 168 -25.03 19.04 -1.18
C ILE A 168 -26.31 19.68 -1.73
N GLU A 169 -27.47 19.01 -1.58
CA GLU A 169 -28.77 19.57 -1.96
C GLU A 169 -29.05 20.92 -1.25
N ALA A 170 -28.84 21.02 0.05
CA ALA A 170 -29.12 22.25 0.80
C ALA A 170 -28.14 23.39 0.43
N GLN A 171 -26.89 23.05 0.13
CA GLN A 171 -25.89 24.01 -0.38
C GLN A 171 -26.29 24.55 -1.76
N LEU A 172 -26.76 23.68 -2.67
CA LEU A 172 -27.24 24.06 -3.99
C LEU A 172 -28.49 24.95 -3.91
N ASP A 173 -29.43 24.61 -3.04
CA ASP A 173 -30.61 25.45 -2.82
C ASP A 173 -30.19 26.89 -2.40
N ARG A 174 -29.25 27.01 -1.43
CA ARG A 174 -28.72 28.31 -0.99
C ARG A 174 -27.98 29.04 -2.09
N TYR A 175 -27.20 28.33 -2.88
CA TYR A 175 -26.47 28.92 -4.00
C TYR A 175 -27.43 29.51 -5.03
N VAL A 176 -28.48 28.78 -5.41
CA VAL A 176 -29.51 29.28 -6.31
C VAL A 176 -30.19 30.52 -5.72
N TYR A 177 -30.58 30.46 -4.44
CA TYR A 177 -31.26 31.57 -3.77
C TYR A 177 -30.45 32.88 -3.82
N HIS A 178 -29.15 32.83 -3.52
CA HIS A 178 -28.31 34.02 -3.46
C HIS A 178 -27.96 34.59 -4.85
N ASN A 179 -27.96 33.77 -5.89
CA ASN A 179 -27.53 34.17 -7.23
C ASN A 179 -28.69 34.44 -8.20
N LEU A 180 -29.92 33.97 -7.93
CA LEU A 180 -31.03 34.07 -8.88
C LEU A 180 -31.43 35.51 -9.21
N ASN A 181 -31.51 36.38 -8.22
CA ASN A 181 -31.88 37.78 -8.44
C ASN A 181 -30.91 38.51 -9.39
N LEU A 182 -29.61 38.20 -9.31
CA LEU A 182 -28.61 38.78 -10.20
C LEU A 182 -28.84 38.36 -11.66
N CYS A 183 -29.28 37.12 -11.90
CA CYS A 183 -29.62 36.67 -13.25
C CYS A 183 -30.94 37.25 -13.75
N LEU A 184 -31.96 37.27 -12.90
CA LEU A 184 -33.27 37.84 -13.26
C LEU A 184 -33.16 39.33 -13.60
N ASN A 185 -32.25 40.06 -12.95
CA ASN A 185 -31.97 41.47 -13.19
C ASN A 185 -33.25 42.32 -13.22
N ASP A 186 -34.12 42.09 -12.23
CA ASP A 186 -35.46 42.68 -12.09
C ASP A 186 -36.31 42.63 -13.37
N PHE A 187 -36.07 41.66 -14.25
CA PHE A 187 -36.71 41.52 -15.56
C PHE A 187 -36.60 42.78 -16.45
N ASN A 188 -35.51 43.54 -16.34
CA ASN A 188 -35.32 44.80 -17.06
C ASN A 188 -35.53 44.66 -18.59
N VAL A 189 -35.08 43.56 -19.18
CA VAL A 189 -35.24 43.26 -20.62
C VAL A 189 -36.71 43.21 -21.05
N PHE A 190 -37.60 42.71 -20.20
CA PHE A 190 -39.04 42.64 -20.49
C PHE A 190 -39.77 43.93 -20.12
N LYS A 191 -39.33 44.63 -19.07
CA LYS A 191 -39.84 45.96 -18.72
C LYS A 191 -39.66 46.96 -19.86
N GLU A 192 -38.52 46.91 -20.56
CA GLU A 192 -38.26 47.70 -21.76
C GLU A 192 -39.21 47.39 -22.93
N GLN A 193 -39.79 46.19 -22.95
CA GLN A 193 -40.79 45.76 -23.96
C GLN A 193 -42.23 46.09 -23.56
N GLY A 194 -42.44 46.76 -22.41
CA GLY A 194 -43.76 47.16 -21.92
C GLY A 194 -44.44 46.17 -20.98
N PHE A 195 -43.72 45.14 -20.49
CA PHE A 195 -44.27 44.25 -19.46
C PHE A 195 -44.13 44.84 -18.06
N GLU A 196 -45.19 44.76 -17.27
CA GLU A 196 -45.18 45.00 -15.84
C GLU A 196 -45.08 43.64 -15.12
N ILE A 197 -43.92 43.39 -14.49
CA ILE A 197 -43.64 42.14 -13.78
C ILE A 197 -43.40 42.47 -12.31
N SER A 198 -44.14 41.79 -11.43
CA SER A 198 -43.93 41.84 -9.97
C SER A 198 -43.81 40.42 -9.43
N TYR A 199 -42.95 40.23 -8.43
CA TYR A 199 -42.68 38.93 -7.83
C TYR A 199 -42.38 39.04 -6.34
N ASP A 200 -42.53 37.92 -5.62
CA ASP A 200 -42.14 37.80 -4.23
C ASP A 200 -40.63 37.57 -4.12
N GLU A 201 -39.92 38.45 -3.41
CA GLU A 201 -38.48 38.31 -3.16
C GLU A 201 -38.16 37.11 -2.25
N ASN A 202 -39.16 36.56 -1.54
CA ASN A 202 -39.02 35.36 -0.71
C ASN A 202 -39.30 34.08 -1.50
N PHE A 203 -38.73 33.96 -2.70
CA PHE A 203 -38.83 32.74 -3.48
C PHE A 203 -37.99 31.61 -2.87
N ARG A 204 -38.33 30.37 -3.20
CA ARG A 204 -37.69 29.19 -2.64
C ARG A 204 -37.22 28.23 -3.75
N PRO A 205 -35.90 28.14 -3.99
CA PRO A 205 -35.35 27.08 -4.82
C PRO A 205 -35.25 25.76 -4.04
N LEU A 206 -35.39 24.67 -4.77
CA LEU A 206 -35.24 23.31 -4.28
C LEU A 206 -34.57 22.47 -5.38
N VAL A 207 -33.36 22.05 -5.11
CA VAL A 207 -32.51 21.21 -5.94
C VAL A 207 -32.52 19.80 -5.34
N THR A 208 -32.86 18.79 -6.13
CA THR A 208 -32.94 17.39 -5.68
C THR A 208 -32.08 16.52 -6.58
N ILE A 209 -31.15 15.77 -6.00
CA ILE A 209 -30.23 14.93 -6.75
C ILE A 209 -30.82 13.53 -6.89
N ASN A 210 -31.27 13.11 -8.07
CA ASN A 210 -31.81 11.77 -8.31
C ASN A 210 -30.78 10.90 -9.07
N ASP A 211 -31.18 9.67 -9.38
CA ASP A 211 -30.43 8.77 -10.26
C ASP A 211 -30.52 9.31 -11.69
N GLY A 212 -29.40 9.59 -12.36
CA GLY A 212 -29.39 10.13 -13.74
C GLY A 212 -29.45 11.65 -13.87
N TYR A 213 -30.09 12.34 -12.93
CA TYR A 213 -30.44 13.76 -13.12
C TYR A 213 -30.67 14.51 -11.82
N ILE A 214 -30.62 15.84 -11.92
CA ILE A 214 -30.91 16.77 -10.84
C ILE A 214 -32.19 17.54 -11.17
N ASN A 215 -33.18 17.45 -10.30
CA ASN A 215 -34.43 18.23 -10.39
C ASN A 215 -34.26 19.61 -9.78
N LEU A 216 -34.74 20.61 -10.50
CA LEU A 216 -34.82 22.01 -10.05
C LEU A 216 -36.30 22.38 -9.92
N PHE A 217 -36.70 22.75 -8.71
CA PHE A 217 -38.00 23.32 -8.43
C PHE A 217 -37.82 24.71 -7.82
N LEU A 218 -38.58 25.68 -8.31
CA LEU A 218 -38.52 27.07 -7.86
C LEU A 218 -39.93 27.57 -7.60
N ASP A 219 -40.28 27.81 -6.33
CA ASP A 219 -41.50 28.52 -5.93
C ASP A 219 -41.24 30.03 -6.05
N LEU A 220 -41.61 30.61 -7.19
CA LEU A 220 -41.44 32.01 -7.51
C LEU A 220 -42.74 32.52 -8.14
N LYS A 221 -43.52 33.26 -7.35
CA LYS A 221 -44.83 33.78 -7.75
C LYS A 221 -44.66 35.05 -8.56
N LEU A 222 -44.83 34.96 -9.88
CA LEU A 222 -44.83 36.09 -10.81
C LEU A 222 -46.26 36.52 -11.13
N ASN A 223 -46.51 37.83 -11.06
CA ASN A 223 -47.67 38.48 -11.67
C ASN A 223 -47.17 39.32 -12.85
N ILE A 224 -47.63 38.97 -14.05
CA ILE A 224 -47.18 39.55 -15.31
C ILE A 224 -48.37 40.20 -16.02
N ASN A 225 -48.21 41.47 -16.39
CA ASN A 225 -49.19 42.25 -17.12
C ASN A 225 -48.55 42.90 -18.35
N ASN A 226 -49.17 42.80 -19.52
CA ASN A 226 -48.73 43.50 -20.75
C ASN A 226 -49.70 44.62 -21.20
N GLY A 227 -50.65 44.99 -20.34
CA GLY A 227 -51.70 45.97 -20.61
C GLY A 227 -53.02 45.36 -21.12
N GLU A 228 -52.97 44.20 -21.79
CA GLU A 228 -54.15 43.50 -22.33
C GLU A 228 -54.48 42.22 -21.55
N LEU A 229 -53.46 41.49 -21.14
CA LEU A 229 -53.54 40.19 -20.48
C LEU A 229 -52.78 40.22 -19.16
N ASN A 230 -53.30 39.47 -18.20
CA ASN A 230 -52.67 39.28 -16.90
C ASN A 230 -52.48 37.77 -16.67
N GLN A 231 -51.26 37.36 -16.36
CA GLN A 231 -50.88 35.96 -16.12
C GLN A 231 -50.20 35.84 -14.77
N LYS A 232 -50.53 34.75 -14.08
CA LYS A 232 -49.80 34.32 -12.88
C LYS A 232 -49.00 33.06 -13.20
N LEU A 233 -47.75 33.04 -12.74
CA LEU A 233 -46.89 31.87 -12.77
C LEU A 233 -46.43 31.64 -11.33
N ASP A 234 -46.75 30.50 -10.74
CA ASP A 234 -46.50 30.27 -9.32
C ASP A 234 -45.17 29.55 -9.06
N TYR A 235 -44.71 28.72 -10.01
CA TYR A 235 -43.50 27.94 -9.87
C TYR A 235 -42.88 27.59 -11.22
N PHE A 236 -41.61 27.17 -11.18
CA PHE A 236 -40.83 26.74 -12.32
C PHE A 236 -40.16 25.41 -12.01
N ILE A 237 -40.20 24.51 -12.99
CA ILE A 237 -39.56 23.19 -12.93
C ILE A 237 -38.61 23.06 -14.11
N ASP A 238 -37.42 22.55 -13.85
CA ASP A 238 -36.43 22.17 -14.86
C ASP A 238 -35.62 20.97 -14.35
N GLU A 239 -34.88 20.32 -15.25
CA GLU A 239 -34.00 19.20 -14.93
C GLU A 239 -32.62 19.37 -15.57
N ILE A 240 -31.60 18.83 -14.91
CA ILE A 240 -30.22 18.80 -15.42
C ILE A 240 -29.78 17.34 -15.46
N ASP A 241 -29.45 16.87 -16.66
CA ASP A 241 -28.96 15.52 -16.97
C ASP A 241 -27.49 15.38 -16.52
N VAL A 242 -27.25 14.68 -15.41
CA VAL A 242 -25.92 14.45 -14.81
C VAL A 242 -25.99 13.34 -13.76
N ASP A 243 -25.10 12.36 -13.86
CA ASP A 243 -24.96 11.23 -12.93
C ASP A 243 -24.22 11.64 -11.62
N PHE A 244 -24.61 12.77 -11.04
CA PHE A 244 -23.97 13.32 -9.85
C PHE A 244 -24.02 12.36 -8.65
N LYS A 245 -25.13 11.63 -8.51
CA LYS A 245 -25.32 10.67 -7.42
C LYS A 245 -24.29 9.54 -7.51
N ASP A 246 -24.14 8.92 -8.67
CA ASP A 246 -23.20 7.82 -8.89
C ASP A 246 -21.77 8.28 -8.67
N ALA A 247 -21.40 9.47 -9.15
CA ALA A 247 -20.09 10.06 -8.88
C ALA A 247 -19.84 10.29 -7.37
N TYR A 248 -20.83 10.78 -6.64
CA TYR A 248 -20.75 10.90 -5.18
C TYR A 248 -20.65 9.54 -4.47
N GLU A 249 -21.41 8.54 -4.92
CA GLU A 249 -21.45 7.21 -4.30
C GLU A 249 -20.13 6.46 -4.47
N ILE A 250 -19.47 6.55 -5.64
CA ILE A 250 -18.09 6.05 -5.83
C ILE A 250 -17.13 6.71 -4.84
N ALA A 251 -17.13 8.05 -4.78
CA ALA A 251 -16.25 8.78 -3.85
C ALA A 251 -16.50 8.37 -2.39
N TYR A 252 -17.76 8.12 -2.04
CA TYR A 252 -18.17 7.71 -0.71
C TYR A 252 -17.75 6.29 -0.39
N ASP A 253 -17.84 5.37 -1.35
CA ASP A 253 -17.36 3.99 -1.22
C ASP A 253 -15.84 3.96 -1.04
N ILE A 254 -15.08 4.69 -1.88
CA ILE A 254 -13.62 4.86 -1.73
C ILE A 254 -13.27 5.39 -0.33
N ASN A 255 -13.96 6.45 0.11
CA ASN A 255 -13.76 7.01 1.44
C ASN A 255 -14.06 6.01 2.56
N THR A 256 -15.15 5.25 2.42
CA THR A 256 -15.55 4.27 3.42
C THR A 256 -14.49 3.19 3.60
N GLN A 257 -13.89 2.72 2.49
CA GLN A 257 -12.79 1.75 2.57
C GLN A 257 -11.56 2.36 3.25
N LEU A 258 -11.12 3.54 2.80
CA LEU A 258 -9.97 4.25 3.37
C LEU A 258 -10.14 4.57 4.87
N PHE A 259 -11.35 4.89 5.30
CA PHE A 259 -11.61 5.37 6.66
C PHE A 259 -11.96 4.26 7.66
N ASN A 260 -12.81 3.28 7.31
CA ASN A 260 -13.39 2.34 8.28
C ASN A 260 -12.86 0.91 8.19
N ASN A 261 -12.45 0.46 7.00
CA ASN A 261 -12.28 -0.98 6.76
C ASN A 261 -10.81 -1.35 6.57
N LYS A 262 -10.15 -0.71 5.60
CA LYS A 262 -8.79 -1.03 5.14
C LYS A 262 -8.20 0.20 4.46
N PRO A 263 -7.25 0.90 5.07
CA PRO A 263 -6.57 2.03 4.45
C PRO A 263 -5.62 1.54 3.34
N PHE A 264 -6.19 1.02 2.24
CA PHE A 264 -5.48 0.34 1.15
C PHE A 264 -4.41 1.24 0.52
N LEU A 265 -4.57 2.57 0.51
CA LEU A 265 -3.54 3.49 0.03
C LEU A 265 -2.28 3.45 0.92
N SER A 266 -2.45 3.31 2.24
CA SER A 266 -1.32 3.15 3.17
C SER A 266 -0.62 1.81 2.94
N GLU A 267 -1.38 0.72 2.79
CA GLU A 267 -0.84 -0.62 2.49
C GLU A 267 -0.11 -0.64 1.14
N TYR A 268 -0.74 -0.09 0.10
CA TYR A 268 -0.15 0.05 -1.23
C TYR A 268 1.15 0.86 -1.20
N THR A 269 1.20 1.92 -0.39
CA THR A 269 2.44 2.71 -0.22
C THR A 269 3.53 1.90 0.48
N MET A 270 3.17 1.14 1.52
CA MET A 270 4.13 0.27 2.21
C MET A 270 4.68 -0.82 1.29
N GLN A 271 3.82 -1.40 0.45
CA GLN A 271 4.22 -2.35 -0.58
C GLN A 271 5.15 -1.69 -1.61
N MET A 272 4.84 -0.48 -2.07
CA MET A 272 5.72 0.29 -2.95
C MET A 272 7.08 0.55 -2.30
N ILE A 273 7.12 0.89 -1.01
CA ILE A 273 8.38 1.06 -0.26
C ILE A 273 9.17 -0.26 -0.28
N PHE A 274 8.53 -1.37 0.08
CA PHE A 274 9.15 -2.69 0.11
C PHE A 274 9.77 -3.06 -1.25
N GLU A 275 9.02 -2.91 -2.34
CA GLU A 275 9.45 -3.26 -3.70
C GLU A 275 10.58 -2.37 -4.23
N ASN A 276 10.67 -1.13 -3.75
CA ASN A 276 11.70 -0.17 -4.15
C ASN A 276 12.83 -0.06 -3.12
N SER A 277 12.89 -0.98 -2.16
CA SER A 277 13.91 -1.00 -1.11
C SER A 277 15.03 -2.01 -1.35
N GLY A 278 16.20 -1.74 -0.78
CA GLY A 278 17.34 -2.64 -0.81
C GLY A 278 18.65 -1.96 -0.41
N LEU A 279 19.77 -2.68 -0.56
CA LEU A 279 21.11 -2.23 -0.13
C LEU A 279 21.87 -1.40 -1.17
N GLU A 280 21.18 -0.75 -2.10
CA GLU A 280 21.79 0.20 -3.03
C GLU A 280 21.48 1.66 -2.61
N THR A 281 22.43 2.58 -2.84
CA THR A 281 22.30 3.97 -2.36
C THR A 281 21.20 4.76 -3.07
N ASP A 282 20.75 4.30 -4.23
CA ASP A 282 19.68 4.82 -5.08
C ASP A 282 18.34 4.08 -4.90
N GLN A 283 18.26 3.17 -3.92
CA GLN A 283 17.03 2.53 -3.47
C GLN A 283 16.55 3.11 -2.13
N LEU A 284 15.30 2.82 -1.78
CA LEU A 284 14.78 3.11 -0.44
C LEU A 284 15.48 2.19 0.59
N PRO A 285 15.73 2.67 1.83
CA PRO A 285 16.20 1.79 2.90
C PRO A 285 15.22 0.61 3.14
N PRO A 286 15.69 -0.63 3.29
CA PRO A 286 14.80 -1.76 3.55
C PRO A 286 14.10 -1.62 4.91
N ILE A 287 12.89 -2.13 5.09
CA ILE A 287 12.27 -2.17 6.43
C ILE A 287 13.15 -3.01 7.37
N TYR A 288 13.59 -4.17 6.88
CA TYR A 288 14.53 -5.04 7.56
C TYR A 288 15.42 -5.74 6.53
N GLU A 289 16.74 -5.72 6.74
CA GLU A 289 17.69 -6.50 5.93
C GLU A 289 18.99 -6.78 6.69
N VAL A 290 19.62 -7.91 6.41
CA VAL A 290 20.91 -8.28 6.99
C VAL A 290 21.96 -8.39 5.88
N SER A 291 23.11 -7.77 6.08
CA SER A 291 24.21 -7.78 5.12
C SER A 291 25.52 -8.19 5.76
N THR A 292 26.26 -9.08 5.09
CA THR A 292 27.65 -9.44 5.45
C THR A 292 28.70 -8.52 4.81
N ASN A 293 28.26 -7.45 4.14
CA ASN A 293 29.16 -6.50 3.51
C ASN A 293 29.97 -5.72 4.55
N GLN A 294 31.29 -5.62 4.36
CA GLN A 294 32.20 -4.91 5.26
C GLN A 294 31.96 -3.40 5.36
N ARG A 295 31.13 -2.83 4.48
CA ARG A 295 30.82 -1.40 4.47
C ARG A 295 29.30 -1.21 4.55
N PRO A 296 28.78 -0.64 5.65
CA PRO A 296 27.37 -0.35 5.74
C PRO A 296 26.99 0.72 4.69
N VAL A 297 25.88 0.47 4.02
CA VAL A 297 25.26 1.38 3.08
C VAL A 297 24.68 2.54 3.86
N LYS A 298 24.79 3.74 3.27
CA LYS A 298 24.33 4.98 3.89
C LYS A 298 23.44 5.73 2.94
N TRP A 299 22.29 6.15 3.45
CA TRP A 299 21.36 6.98 2.68
C TRP A 299 21.25 8.38 3.25
N SER A 300 21.10 9.35 2.36
CA SER A 300 20.81 10.74 2.71
C SER A 300 19.29 10.92 2.79
N ILE A 301 18.76 11.33 3.94
CA ILE A 301 17.30 11.49 4.14
C ILE A 301 16.65 12.36 3.04
N PRO A 302 17.18 13.54 2.67
CA PRO A 302 16.61 14.34 1.59
C PRO A 302 16.57 13.63 0.22
N PHE A 303 17.53 12.73 -0.03
CA PHE A 303 17.58 12.00 -1.30
C PHE A 303 16.56 10.86 -1.31
N ILE A 304 16.42 10.14 -0.20
CA ILE A 304 15.39 9.11 -0.02
C ILE A 304 14.00 9.70 -0.10
N LYS A 305 13.77 10.87 0.50
CA LYS A 305 12.50 11.59 0.37
C LYS A 305 12.15 11.85 -1.10
N ASN A 306 13.12 12.28 -1.92
CA ASN A 306 12.88 12.51 -3.35
C ASN A 306 12.58 11.21 -4.12
N ILE A 307 13.24 10.10 -3.78
CA ILE A 307 12.93 8.78 -4.38
C ILE A 307 11.50 8.37 -4.02
N PHE A 308 11.13 8.50 -2.73
CA PHE A 308 9.79 8.22 -2.25
C PHE A 308 8.72 9.04 -2.98
N GLU A 309 8.90 10.36 -3.07
CA GLU A 309 7.96 11.26 -3.78
C GLU A 309 7.88 10.96 -5.29
N TYR A 310 9.00 10.59 -5.91
CA TYR A 310 9.03 10.19 -7.33
C TYR A 310 8.23 8.91 -7.56
N ASN A 311 8.44 7.89 -6.72
CA ASN A 311 7.72 6.62 -6.81
C ASN A 311 6.23 6.80 -6.52
N LEU A 312 5.86 7.62 -5.53
CA LEU A 312 4.46 7.97 -5.24
C LEU A 312 3.74 8.53 -6.47
N MET A 313 4.39 9.44 -7.21
CA MET A 313 3.76 10.12 -8.34
C MET A 313 3.39 9.15 -9.46
N SER A 314 4.23 8.13 -9.73
CA SER A 314 3.90 7.07 -10.70
C SER A 314 2.90 6.07 -10.13
N SER A 315 3.16 5.54 -8.94
CA SER A 315 2.40 4.42 -8.38
C SER A 315 0.94 4.78 -8.08
N ILE A 316 0.66 6.00 -7.61
CA ILE A 316 -0.72 6.41 -7.31
C ILE A 316 -1.56 6.58 -8.57
N GLN A 317 -0.97 7.00 -9.69
CA GLN A 317 -1.68 7.18 -10.96
C GLN A 317 -2.02 5.85 -11.64
N ASP A 318 -1.29 4.79 -11.30
CA ASP A 318 -1.47 3.46 -11.86
C ASP A 318 -2.62 2.66 -11.20
N LEU A 319 -3.19 3.19 -10.11
CA LEU A 319 -4.35 2.57 -9.43
C LEU A 319 -5.60 2.67 -10.29
N ASN A 320 -6.19 1.50 -10.59
CA ASN A 320 -7.41 1.38 -11.39
C ASN A 320 -8.52 0.68 -10.59
N PHE A 321 -9.73 1.21 -10.66
CA PHE A 321 -10.87 0.70 -9.89
C PHE A 321 -11.73 -0.25 -10.73
N PRO A 322 -11.94 -1.51 -10.31
CA PRO A 322 -12.86 -2.43 -10.99
C PRO A 322 -14.24 -1.81 -11.17
N ARG A 323 -14.96 -2.19 -12.23
CA ARG A 323 -16.31 -1.70 -12.56
C ARG A 323 -16.39 -0.19 -12.86
N THR A 324 -15.29 0.40 -13.35
CA THR A 324 -15.24 1.78 -13.85
C THR A 324 -14.85 1.79 -15.33
N LYS A 325 -15.10 2.91 -16.02
CA LYS A 325 -14.86 3.09 -17.46
C LYS A 325 -13.41 2.87 -17.87
N ASN A 326 -12.47 3.31 -17.04
CA ASN A 326 -11.02 3.27 -17.30
C ASN A 326 -10.34 2.02 -16.70
N TYR A 327 -11.09 1.09 -16.12
CA TYR A 327 -10.54 -0.16 -15.60
C TYR A 327 -9.89 -1.02 -16.69
N ILE A 328 -8.61 -1.36 -16.51
CA ILE A 328 -7.87 -2.25 -17.40
C ILE A 328 -7.75 -3.63 -16.74
N ASN A 329 -8.42 -4.64 -17.30
CA ASN A 329 -8.26 -6.01 -16.84
C ASN A 329 -6.97 -6.63 -17.42
N VAL A 330 -5.89 -6.58 -16.66
CA VAL A 330 -4.55 -7.07 -17.07
C VAL A 330 -4.57 -8.56 -17.39
N SER A 331 -5.34 -9.37 -16.65
CA SER A 331 -5.45 -10.83 -16.82
C SER A 331 -6.02 -11.27 -18.19
N GLN A 332 -6.69 -10.37 -18.91
CA GLN A 332 -7.29 -10.64 -20.22
C GLN A 332 -6.53 -10.00 -21.38
N SER A 333 -5.46 -9.25 -21.09
CA SER A 333 -4.65 -8.62 -22.12
C SER A 333 -3.68 -9.65 -22.73
N ASN A 334 -3.93 -10.07 -23.98
CA ASN A 334 -3.02 -10.93 -24.77
C ASN A 334 -1.69 -10.23 -25.15
N ILE A 335 -1.25 -9.23 -24.38
CA ILE A 335 -0.15 -8.32 -24.74
C ILE A 335 1.22 -8.91 -24.36
N ILE A 336 1.27 -10.04 -23.65
CA ILE A 336 2.45 -10.38 -22.87
C ILE A 336 3.03 -11.73 -23.32
N GLU A 337 3.78 -11.70 -24.42
CA GLU A 337 4.59 -12.84 -24.84
C GLU A 337 6.11 -12.60 -24.81
N ASP A 338 6.66 -11.41 -24.51
CA ASP A 338 8.08 -11.22 -24.91
C ASP A 338 9.07 -10.39 -24.07
N THR A 339 8.84 -9.96 -22.82
CA THR A 339 10.00 -9.54 -21.98
C THR A 339 9.83 -9.82 -20.49
N GLY A 340 10.88 -10.34 -19.84
CA GLY A 340 10.90 -10.62 -18.40
C GLY A 340 10.70 -9.39 -17.51
N HIS A 341 10.93 -8.17 -18.03
CA HIS A 341 10.62 -6.92 -17.32
C HIS A 341 9.13 -6.58 -17.32
N THR A 342 8.38 -6.96 -18.36
CA THR A 342 6.91 -6.81 -18.36
C THR A 342 6.27 -7.66 -17.26
N ALA A 343 6.75 -8.90 -17.04
CA ALA A 343 6.15 -9.82 -16.06
C ALA A 343 6.21 -9.27 -14.61
N GLN A 344 7.27 -8.56 -14.26
CA GLN A 344 7.42 -7.98 -12.92
C GLN A 344 6.50 -6.75 -12.74
N LEU A 345 6.42 -5.86 -13.73
CA LEU A 345 5.44 -4.77 -13.76
C LEU A 345 4.01 -5.32 -13.71
N ILE A 346 3.72 -6.39 -14.46
CA ILE A 346 2.42 -7.05 -14.45
C ILE A 346 2.10 -7.63 -13.08
N SER A 347 3.06 -8.25 -12.39
CA SER A 347 2.81 -8.74 -11.02
C SER A 347 2.52 -7.61 -10.03
N GLN A 348 3.10 -6.42 -10.22
CA GLN A 348 2.80 -5.22 -9.41
C GLN A 348 1.39 -4.69 -9.70
N PHE A 349 1.03 -4.58 -10.99
CA PHE A 349 -0.32 -4.22 -11.41
C PHE A 349 -1.35 -5.27 -10.98
N GLU A 350 -1.01 -6.55 -11.06
CA GLU A 350 -1.87 -7.66 -10.67
C GLU A 350 -2.03 -7.72 -9.15
N ASN A 351 -1.01 -7.46 -8.34
CA ASN A 351 -1.17 -7.43 -6.87
C ASN A 351 -2.02 -6.24 -6.43
N ALA A 352 -1.77 -5.05 -6.97
CA ALA A 352 -2.59 -3.86 -6.69
C ALA A 352 -4.03 -4.04 -7.19
N ALA A 353 -4.21 -4.54 -8.42
CA ALA A 353 -5.53 -4.84 -8.96
C ALA A 353 -6.18 -6.04 -8.25
N HIS A 354 -5.43 -7.00 -7.74
CA HIS A 354 -5.94 -8.16 -7.00
C HIS A 354 -6.43 -7.74 -5.63
N GLU A 355 -5.71 -6.86 -4.93
CA GLU A 355 -6.17 -6.21 -3.71
C GLU A 355 -7.46 -5.40 -3.99
N LEU A 356 -7.46 -4.50 -4.97
CA LEU A 356 -8.66 -3.72 -5.30
C LEU A 356 -9.85 -4.59 -5.78
N ASN A 357 -9.60 -5.70 -6.50
CA ASN A 357 -10.63 -6.67 -6.91
C ASN A 357 -11.11 -7.56 -5.77
N THR A 358 -10.23 -7.97 -4.85
CA THR A 358 -10.61 -8.79 -3.69
C THR A 358 -11.40 -7.97 -2.67
N TYR A 359 -11.22 -6.65 -2.64
CA TYR A 359 -11.89 -5.78 -1.69
C TYR A 359 -13.30 -5.31 -2.09
N ASP A 360 -13.78 -5.66 -3.29
CA ASP A 360 -15.11 -5.25 -3.82
C ASP A 360 -15.45 -3.80 -3.43
N ILE A 361 -14.50 -2.90 -3.70
CA ILE A 361 -14.50 -1.53 -3.17
C ILE A 361 -15.77 -0.79 -3.55
N LEU A 362 -16.20 -0.99 -4.80
CA LEU A 362 -17.39 -0.38 -5.37
C LEU A 362 -18.57 -1.36 -5.28
N ARG A 363 -19.68 -0.89 -4.71
CA ARG A 363 -20.87 -1.73 -4.50
C ARG A 363 -21.60 -2.04 -5.80
N ASP A 364 -21.59 -1.10 -6.73
CA ASP A 364 -22.39 -1.14 -7.96
C ASP A 364 -21.50 -1.12 -9.22
N ASP A 365 -22.12 -1.16 -10.40
CA ASP A 365 -21.45 -1.05 -11.70
C ASP A 365 -21.46 0.41 -12.16
N TYR A 366 -20.26 1.00 -12.25
CA TYR A 366 -20.03 2.38 -12.63
C TYR A 366 -19.24 2.47 -13.94
N SER A 367 -19.42 1.52 -14.85
CA SER A 367 -18.70 1.45 -16.14
C SER A 367 -18.88 2.67 -17.06
N HIS A 368 -19.80 3.57 -16.74
CA HIS A 368 -19.98 4.85 -17.43
C HIS A 368 -19.08 5.98 -16.88
N LEU A 369 -18.53 5.83 -15.66
CA LEU A 369 -17.68 6.82 -14.98
C LEU A 369 -16.21 6.37 -14.95
N GLY A 370 -15.30 7.30 -15.22
CA GLY A 370 -13.86 7.09 -15.02
C GLY A 370 -13.45 7.45 -13.60
N VAL A 371 -12.49 6.74 -13.01
CA VAL A 371 -11.94 7.06 -11.68
C VAL A 371 -10.42 7.15 -11.77
N ASN A 372 -9.87 8.33 -11.49
CA ASN A 372 -8.44 8.60 -11.57
C ASN A 372 -7.91 9.06 -10.22
N MET A 373 -6.70 8.61 -9.85
CA MET A 373 -6.03 9.02 -8.62
C MET A 373 -4.74 9.76 -8.92
N PHE A 374 -4.45 10.81 -8.15
CA PHE A 374 -3.28 11.64 -8.39
C PHE A 374 -2.57 12.05 -7.10
N TYR A 375 -1.24 11.93 -7.13
CA TYR A 375 -0.33 12.71 -6.31
C TYR A 375 0.47 13.64 -7.23
N LEU A 376 0.33 14.96 -7.06
CA LEU A 376 0.90 15.98 -7.97
C LEU A 376 2.14 16.67 -7.39
N GLY A 377 2.87 16.00 -6.49
CA GLY A 377 4.08 16.56 -5.87
C GLY A 377 3.81 17.57 -4.76
N TRP A 378 2.65 17.46 -4.09
CA TRP A 378 2.37 18.26 -2.90
C TRP A 378 3.33 17.91 -1.74
N PRO A 379 3.58 18.84 -0.81
CA PRO A 379 4.44 18.58 0.34
C PRO A 379 4.03 17.32 1.12
N THR A 380 5.02 16.47 1.41
CA THR A 380 4.83 15.26 2.23
C THR A 380 5.47 15.44 3.61
N TYR A 381 4.83 14.85 4.62
CA TYR A 381 5.52 14.47 5.85
C TYR A 381 6.24 13.15 5.59
N PHE A 382 7.54 13.10 5.87
CA PHE A 382 8.35 11.90 5.66
C PHE A 382 9.47 11.85 6.69
N LYS A 383 9.47 10.79 7.49
CA LYS A 383 10.43 10.52 8.56
C LYS A 383 10.76 9.04 8.54
N ILE A 384 12.03 8.73 8.67
CA ILE A 384 12.51 7.36 8.90
C ILE A 384 13.16 7.37 10.28
N ASP A 385 12.58 6.60 11.20
CA ASP A 385 13.04 6.50 12.56
C ASP A 385 14.26 5.58 12.66
N GLN A 386 15.33 6.10 13.26
CA GLN A 386 16.49 5.34 13.72
C GLN A 386 16.98 5.92 15.05
N ALA A 387 17.30 5.05 16.00
CA ALA A 387 17.64 5.45 17.37
C ALA A 387 18.94 6.28 17.53
N TRP A 388 19.71 6.57 16.46
CA TRP A 388 21.09 7.05 16.62
C TRP A 388 21.68 8.01 15.55
N ALA A 389 20.96 8.45 14.50
CA ALA A 389 21.61 9.27 13.44
C ALA A 389 20.79 10.47 12.91
N ASN A 390 21.33 11.68 13.07
CA ASN A 390 20.64 12.94 12.73
C ASN A 390 20.81 13.43 11.27
N LYS A 391 21.48 12.68 10.36
CA LYS A 391 21.69 13.12 8.95
C LYS A 391 21.77 12.02 7.90
N PHE A 392 22.17 10.81 8.29
CA PHE A 392 22.28 9.67 7.38
C PHE A 392 21.62 8.47 8.03
N LEU A 393 20.97 7.67 7.21
CA LEU A 393 20.43 6.38 7.58
C LEU A 393 21.50 5.32 7.32
N THR A 394 21.73 4.41 8.25
CA THR A 394 22.75 3.35 8.12
C THR A 394 22.40 2.19 9.04
N GLY A 395 22.76 0.97 8.66
CA GLY A 395 22.56 -0.19 9.54
C GLY A 395 23.51 -0.21 10.73
N VAL A 396 23.15 -0.96 11.76
CA VAL A 396 23.98 -1.23 12.93
C VAL A 396 24.93 -2.37 12.58
N THR A 397 26.24 -2.12 12.66
CA THR A 397 27.25 -3.15 12.38
C THR A 397 27.66 -3.84 13.67
N TYR A 398 27.53 -5.17 13.67
CA TYR A 398 28.00 -6.07 14.72
C TYR A 398 29.26 -6.79 14.22
N ASP A 399 30.25 -6.85 15.10
CA ASP A 399 31.44 -7.66 14.88
C ASP A 399 31.20 -9.02 15.53
N ASN A 400 30.87 -10.03 14.72
CA ASN A 400 30.78 -11.41 15.17
C ASN A 400 32.18 -12.02 15.08
N TYR A 401 32.71 -12.39 16.25
CA TYR A 401 33.98 -13.07 16.35
C TYR A 401 33.73 -14.57 16.33
N ILE A 402 34.00 -15.19 15.19
CA ILE A 402 34.28 -16.63 15.12
C ILE A 402 35.79 -16.75 15.29
N ASP A 403 36.29 -17.75 16.03
CA ASP A 403 37.67 -17.83 16.59
C ASP A 403 38.84 -17.54 15.62
N PHE A 404 38.61 -17.55 14.30
CA PHE A 404 39.61 -17.25 13.25
C PHE A 404 39.21 -16.16 12.24
N ALA A 405 38.00 -15.61 12.29
CA ALA A 405 37.53 -14.61 11.33
C ALA A 405 36.62 -13.57 11.97
N LYS A 406 36.89 -12.30 11.66
CA LYS A 406 35.98 -11.19 11.97
C LYS A 406 34.91 -11.15 10.89
N LEU A 407 33.73 -11.70 11.17
CA LEU A 407 32.55 -11.51 10.32
C LEU A 407 31.87 -10.21 10.75
N GLN A 408 31.70 -9.29 9.81
CA GLN A 408 30.94 -8.07 10.04
C GLN A 408 29.56 -8.26 9.46
N GLU A 409 28.56 -8.23 10.34
CA GLU A 409 27.15 -8.22 9.95
C GLU A 409 26.61 -6.83 10.18
N THR A 410 25.88 -6.31 9.21
CA THR A 410 25.15 -5.05 9.33
C THR A 410 23.67 -5.34 9.27
N ILE A 411 22.96 -5.00 10.34
CA ILE A 411 21.50 -5.11 10.42
C ILE A 411 20.91 -3.74 10.09
N TYR A 412 20.05 -3.71 9.08
CA TYR A 412 19.24 -2.56 8.70
C TYR A 412 17.84 -2.80 9.24
N ASP A 413 17.37 -1.86 10.05
CA ASP A 413 16.03 -1.87 10.64
C ASP A 413 15.54 -0.42 10.64
N PHE A 414 14.51 -0.17 9.84
CA PHE A 414 14.01 1.16 9.54
C PHE A 414 12.48 1.22 9.66
N SER A 415 12.01 2.20 10.42
CA SER A 415 10.57 2.47 10.56
C SER A 415 10.18 3.73 9.80
N TYR A 416 9.24 3.60 8.86
CA TYR A 416 8.74 4.68 8.03
C TYR A 416 7.52 5.33 8.69
N SER A 417 7.56 6.66 8.77
CA SER A 417 6.45 7.51 9.18
C SER A 417 6.22 8.55 8.08
N PHE A 418 5.09 8.49 7.39
CA PHE A 418 4.79 9.42 6.31
C PHE A 418 3.32 9.84 6.29
N SER A 419 3.09 11.02 5.73
CA SER A 419 1.79 11.48 5.30
C SER A 419 1.90 12.19 3.97
N TYR A 420 0.94 11.97 3.08
CA TYR A 420 0.86 12.66 1.80
C TYR A 420 -0.59 12.72 1.29
N PRO A 421 -0.92 13.74 0.47
CA PRO A 421 -2.27 13.87 -0.07
C PRO A 421 -2.47 13.10 -1.38
N VAL A 422 -3.69 12.63 -1.59
CA VAL A 422 -4.15 12.02 -2.84
C VAL A 422 -5.44 12.70 -3.27
N ILE A 423 -5.54 13.04 -4.55
CA ILE A 423 -6.79 13.48 -5.17
C ILE A 423 -7.40 12.31 -5.93
N VAL A 424 -8.73 12.21 -5.87
CA VAL A 424 -9.52 11.30 -6.69
C VAL A 424 -10.44 12.13 -7.57
N GLU A 425 -10.40 11.88 -8.87
CA GLU A 425 -11.28 12.51 -9.86
C GLU A 425 -12.18 11.45 -10.47
N ILE A 426 -13.48 11.73 -10.46
CA ILE A 426 -14.51 10.86 -11.01
C ILE A 426 -15.14 11.58 -12.19
N ASP A 427 -14.85 11.09 -13.39
CA ASP A 427 -15.15 11.75 -14.65
C ASP A 427 -16.35 11.12 -15.35
N ASP A 428 -17.34 11.94 -15.67
CA ASP A 428 -18.44 11.64 -16.55
C ASP A 428 -18.28 12.46 -17.84
N ASP A 429 -17.72 11.85 -18.88
CA ASP A 429 -17.55 12.49 -20.18
C ASP A 429 -18.89 12.78 -20.88
N ASP A 430 -19.95 12.02 -20.55
CA ASP A 430 -21.26 12.07 -21.18
C ASP A 430 -22.27 12.93 -20.39
N ALA A 431 -21.81 13.60 -19.33
CA ALA A 431 -22.62 14.54 -18.57
C ALA A 431 -23.19 15.65 -19.46
N PHE A 432 -24.40 16.08 -19.10
CA PHE A 432 -25.11 17.21 -19.69
C PHE A 432 -25.55 17.01 -21.14
N VAL A 433 -25.48 15.80 -21.70
CA VAL A 433 -25.83 15.50 -23.10
C VAL A 433 -27.25 15.93 -23.45
N ASN A 434 -28.24 15.66 -22.60
CA ASN A 434 -29.63 16.07 -22.85
C ASN A 434 -29.98 17.44 -22.25
N SER A 435 -29.01 18.13 -21.65
CA SER A 435 -29.24 19.44 -21.02
C SER A 435 -29.20 20.59 -22.03
N LYS A 436 -29.75 21.74 -21.65
CA LYS A 436 -29.71 22.98 -22.44
C LYS A 436 -28.28 23.51 -22.66
N VAL A 437 -27.32 23.13 -21.82
CA VAL A 437 -25.92 23.55 -21.94
C VAL A 437 -25.10 22.67 -22.89
N GLY A 438 -25.66 21.54 -23.33
CA GLY A 438 -25.00 20.56 -24.19
C GLY A 438 -23.93 19.73 -23.47
N LYS A 439 -23.40 18.72 -24.16
CA LYS A 439 -22.34 17.84 -23.66
C LYS A 439 -21.09 18.65 -23.27
N LYS A 440 -20.75 18.67 -21.98
CA LYS A 440 -19.61 19.42 -21.43
C LYS A 440 -18.69 18.59 -20.52
N GLY A 441 -19.09 17.39 -20.16
CA GLY A 441 -18.41 16.57 -19.16
C GLY A 441 -18.63 17.11 -17.74
N PHE A 442 -18.43 16.25 -16.75
CA PHE A 442 -18.52 16.54 -15.34
C PHE A 442 -17.42 15.79 -14.59
N THR A 443 -16.80 16.46 -13.61
CA THR A 443 -15.79 15.85 -12.75
C THR A 443 -16.18 16.08 -11.29
N PHE A 444 -16.20 15.00 -10.51
CA PHE A 444 -16.32 15.05 -9.06
C PHE A 444 -14.95 14.78 -8.44
N THR A 445 -14.43 15.74 -7.69
CA THR A 445 -13.07 15.71 -7.14
C THR A 445 -13.09 15.62 -5.63
N THR A 446 -12.41 14.64 -5.06
CA THR A 446 -12.21 14.50 -3.60
C THR A 446 -10.74 14.41 -3.24
N ALA A 447 -10.40 14.69 -1.99
CA ALA A 447 -9.05 14.58 -1.47
C ALA A 447 -9.01 13.65 -0.25
N TYR A 448 -7.91 12.90 -0.11
CA TYR A 448 -7.62 12.02 1.01
C TYR A 448 -6.19 12.22 1.49
N GLU A 449 -5.94 12.10 2.79
CA GLU A 449 -4.60 12.09 3.36
C GLU A 449 -4.22 10.64 3.73
N VAL A 450 -3.15 10.14 3.13
CA VAL A 450 -2.60 8.82 3.43
C VAL A 450 -1.66 8.95 4.60
N ASN A 451 -1.78 8.08 5.60
CA ASN A 451 -1.05 8.19 6.87
C ASN A 451 -0.47 6.83 7.30
N VAL A 452 0.82 6.83 7.64
CA VAL A 452 1.53 5.70 8.26
C VAL A 452 2.46 6.22 9.36
N LYS A 453 2.50 5.54 10.50
CA LYS A 453 3.42 5.85 11.60
C LYS A 453 4.20 4.59 11.98
N SER A 454 5.52 4.67 11.89
CA SER A 454 6.45 3.58 12.27
C SER A 454 6.09 2.24 11.62
N ASN A 455 5.88 2.23 10.30
CA ASN A 455 5.38 1.11 9.49
C ASN A 455 3.96 0.63 9.85
N ASN A 456 3.32 1.20 10.88
CA ASN A 456 1.96 0.84 11.26
C ASN A 456 0.94 1.63 10.46
N VAL A 457 0.03 0.87 9.87
CA VAL A 457 -1.12 1.34 9.15
C VAL A 457 -2.29 1.38 10.15
N GLU A 458 -2.68 2.56 10.61
CA GLU A 458 -3.71 2.68 11.65
C GLU A 458 -5.12 2.53 11.05
N ILE A 459 -5.88 1.57 11.56
CA ILE A 459 -7.26 1.30 11.16
C ILE A 459 -8.17 2.00 12.17
N ASN A 460 -9.17 2.74 11.69
CA ASN A 460 -10.20 3.27 12.57
C ASN A 460 -11.14 2.13 12.98
N LEU A 461 -10.82 1.44 14.07
CA LEU A 461 -11.72 0.44 14.62
C LEU A 461 -12.98 1.15 15.16
N PRO A 462 -14.19 0.69 14.79
CA PRO A 462 -15.41 1.26 15.33
C PRO A 462 -15.38 1.17 16.87
N GLN A 463 -15.41 2.32 17.53
CA GLN A 463 -15.39 2.45 19.00
C GLN A 463 -16.53 1.68 19.71
N THR A 464 -17.48 1.11 18.97
CA THR A 464 -18.60 0.32 19.50
C THR A 464 -18.23 -1.07 20.02
N LEU A 465 -16.97 -1.52 19.97
CA LEU A 465 -16.57 -2.77 20.63
C LEU A 465 -15.90 -2.59 22.00
N ILE A 466 -15.45 -1.39 22.38
CA ILE A 466 -14.98 -1.12 23.75
C ILE A 466 -15.27 0.36 24.08
N SER A 467 -16.48 0.65 24.54
CA SER A 467 -16.72 1.85 25.36
C SER A 467 -16.66 1.42 26.83
N VAL A 468 -15.44 1.24 27.35
CA VAL A 468 -15.20 1.53 28.76
C VAL A 468 -14.82 3.00 28.79
N GLU A 469 -15.74 3.85 29.23
CA GLU A 469 -15.39 5.19 29.67
C GLU A 469 -14.43 5.05 30.86
N SER A 470 -13.13 5.29 30.63
CA SER A 470 -12.21 5.62 31.71
C SER A 470 -11.23 6.69 31.22
N ASP A 471 -11.41 7.89 31.76
CA ASP A 471 -10.57 9.08 31.58
C ASP A 471 -9.15 8.94 32.20
N GLU A 472 -8.52 7.76 32.15
CA GLU A 472 -7.15 7.53 32.67
C GLU A 472 -6.32 6.54 31.82
N GLU A 473 -6.27 6.72 30.49
CA GLU A 473 -5.42 5.89 29.60
C GLU A 473 -4.14 6.59 29.12
N ASP A 474 -3.37 7.12 30.07
CA ASP A 474 -1.93 7.39 29.87
C ASP A 474 -1.13 6.30 30.61
N GLN A 475 -1.14 5.04 30.15
CA GLN A 475 -0.17 3.99 30.55
C GLN A 475 -0.29 2.60 29.88
N ILE A 476 -0.61 2.49 28.59
CA ILE A 476 -0.44 1.19 27.88
C ILE A 476 0.99 1.06 27.37
N ILE A 477 1.93 0.97 28.31
CA ILE A 477 3.17 0.20 28.13
C ILE A 477 2.93 -1.08 28.94
N THR A 478 2.60 -2.16 28.24
CA THR A 478 2.71 -3.57 28.65
C THR A 478 2.44 -3.89 30.14
N GLN A 479 1.18 -3.85 30.57
CA GLN A 479 0.76 -4.43 31.86
C GLN A 479 0.90 -5.97 31.91
N PHE A 480 1.20 -6.62 30.78
CA PHE A 480 1.38 -8.07 30.70
C PHE A 480 2.56 -8.59 31.55
N CYS A 481 3.64 -7.79 31.67
CA CYS A 481 4.80 -8.12 32.51
C CYS A 481 4.70 -7.60 33.95
N ASP A 482 3.57 -7.00 34.35
CA ASP A 482 3.42 -6.50 35.70
C ASP A 482 3.07 -7.64 36.66
N GLU A 483 4.05 -8.03 37.49
CA GLU A 483 3.92 -9.07 38.53
C GLU A 483 2.72 -8.84 39.46
N THR A 484 2.28 -7.59 39.63
CA THR A 484 1.15 -7.26 40.52
C THR A 484 -0.22 -7.64 39.95
N GLN A 485 -0.31 -7.93 38.65
CA GLN A 485 -1.53 -8.35 37.96
C GLN A 485 -1.56 -9.85 37.61
N HIS A 486 -0.49 -10.59 37.91
CA HIS A 486 -0.42 -12.03 37.66
C HIS A 486 -1.23 -12.82 38.69
N ILE A 487 -2.35 -13.38 38.26
CA ILE A 487 -3.29 -14.09 39.14
C ILE A 487 -3.10 -15.60 39.17
N LEU A 488 -2.39 -16.19 38.20
CA LEU A 488 -2.15 -17.63 38.13
C LEU A 488 -0.84 -17.99 38.82
N LYS A 489 -0.93 -18.70 39.95
CA LYS A 489 0.24 -19.20 40.69
C LYS A 489 0.52 -20.65 40.29
N THR A 490 1.63 -20.88 39.59
CA THR A 490 1.99 -22.18 39.03
C THR A 490 3.36 -22.61 39.51
N LYS A 491 3.51 -23.84 39.97
CA LYS A 491 4.84 -24.34 40.38
C LYS A 491 5.56 -24.89 39.15
N ILE A 492 6.76 -24.39 38.87
CA ILE A 492 7.61 -24.90 37.78
C ILE A 492 8.70 -25.76 38.40
N ASN A 493 8.81 -26.99 37.90
CA ASN A 493 9.98 -27.83 38.11
C ASN A 493 10.63 -28.15 36.77
N VAL A 494 11.92 -27.93 36.66
CA VAL A 494 12.71 -28.31 35.48
C VAL A 494 13.66 -29.46 35.85
N PHE A 495 13.62 -30.51 35.05
CA PHE A 495 14.43 -31.72 35.15
C PHE A 495 15.39 -31.80 33.95
N ASP A 496 16.54 -32.43 34.14
CA ASP A 496 17.39 -32.85 33.02
C ASP A 496 16.94 -34.19 32.41
N ASP A 497 17.63 -34.63 31.35
CA ASP A 497 17.40 -35.91 30.67
C ASP A 497 17.67 -37.15 31.54
N ASP A 498 18.28 -36.98 32.71
CA ASP A 498 18.51 -38.03 33.71
C ASP A 498 17.45 -38.00 34.84
N GLU A 499 16.35 -37.26 34.65
CA GLU A 499 15.26 -37.03 35.61
C GLU A 499 15.72 -36.35 36.92
N LEU A 500 16.87 -35.67 36.92
CA LEU A 500 17.35 -34.91 38.07
C LEU A 500 16.78 -33.49 38.04
N LEU A 501 16.21 -33.08 39.17
CA LEU A 501 15.71 -31.72 39.36
C LEU A 501 16.86 -30.72 39.32
N LEU A 502 16.77 -29.69 38.49
CA LEU A 502 17.81 -28.68 38.36
C LEU A 502 17.86 -27.75 39.58
N ASP A 503 19.04 -27.49 40.14
CA ASP A 503 19.18 -26.57 41.28
C ASP A 503 18.90 -25.11 40.87
N LYS A 504 19.21 -24.75 39.62
CA LYS A 504 18.92 -23.45 38.99
C LYS A 504 18.07 -23.68 37.76
N VAL A 505 16.93 -22.99 37.67
CA VAL A 505 16.06 -23.06 36.49
C VAL A 505 16.65 -22.15 35.41
N PRO A 506 16.78 -22.64 34.17
CA PRO A 506 17.10 -21.80 33.03
C PRO A 506 16.18 -20.61 32.89
N GLU A 507 16.69 -19.51 32.35
CA GLU A 507 15.85 -18.36 32.01
C GLU A 507 14.72 -18.82 31.07
N PHE A 508 13.50 -18.31 31.28
CA PHE A 508 12.39 -18.67 30.42
C PHE A 508 11.53 -17.48 30.02
N ILE A 509 11.06 -17.54 28.78
CA ILE A 509 10.22 -16.54 28.14
C ILE A 509 8.80 -17.09 28.10
N TYR A 510 7.85 -16.35 28.68
CA TYR A 510 6.43 -16.65 28.59
C TYR A 510 5.80 -15.81 27.48
N SER A 511 5.20 -16.45 26.48
CA SER A 511 4.62 -15.79 25.31
C SER A 511 3.17 -16.19 25.07
N CYS A 512 2.40 -15.29 24.47
CA CYS A 512 0.98 -15.41 24.25
C CYS A 512 0.56 -15.07 22.83
N ASP A 513 -0.34 -15.89 22.28
CA ASP A 513 -0.89 -15.68 20.94
C ASP A 513 -2.06 -14.67 21.03
N GLY A 514 -1.74 -13.41 20.79
CA GLY A 514 -2.67 -12.28 20.95
C GLY A 514 -3.36 -11.83 19.66
N GLY A 515 -3.04 -12.42 18.52
CA GLY A 515 -3.38 -11.87 17.21
C GLY A 515 -2.56 -10.60 16.91
N ILE A 516 -1.95 -10.60 15.72
CA ILE A 516 -1.12 -9.55 15.11
C ILE A 516 0.20 -9.21 15.83
N ASP A 517 0.34 -9.39 17.15
CA ASP A 517 1.64 -9.32 17.86
C ASP A 517 1.76 -10.42 18.94
N ASP A 518 2.84 -11.22 18.91
CA ASP A 518 3.19 -12.14 20.01
C ASP A 518 3.65 -11.33 21.23
N ILE A 519 2.82 -11.24 22.26
CA ILE A 519 3.21 -10.58 23.52
C ILE A 519 4.08 -11.55 24.31
N SER A 520 5.33 -11.18 24.58
CA SER A 520 6.27 -11.99 25.35
C SER A 520 6.76 -11.27 26.61
N CYS A 521 6.98 -12.03 27.67
CA CYS A 521 7.52 -11.55 28.93
C CYS A 521 8.73 -12.38 29.35
N TYR A 522 9.83 -11.71 29.68
CA TYR A 522 10.99 -12.33 30.31
C TYR A 522 10.72 -12.47 31.80
N ILE A 523 10.80 -13.70 32.33
CA ILE A 523 10.66 -13.96 33.75
C ILE A 523 12.03 -14.38 34.27
N ASP A 524 12.73 -13.43 34.88
CA ASP A 524 14.05 -13.64 35.49
C ASP A 524 13.86 -14.20 36.90
N GLN A 525 13.81 -15.54 37.04
CA GLN A 525 13.83 -16.20 38.34
C GLN A 525 14.71 -17.45 38.36
N GLU A 526 15.71 -17.43 39.23
CA GLU A 526 16.79 -18.42 39.30
C GLU A 526 16.45 -19.72 40.07
N THR A 527 15.19 -20.02 40.41
CA THR A 527 14.86 -21.18 41.26
C THR A 527 13.58 -21.92 40.89
N ASN A 528 13.62 -23.25 40.99
CA ASN A 528 12.42 -24.10 40.98
C ASN A 528 11.45 -23.66 42.08
N GLY A 529 10.18 -23.44 41.75
CA GLY A 529 9.27 -22.78 42.68
C GLY A 529 7.97 -22.29 42.06
N PHE A 530 7.22 -21.52 42.84
CA PHE A 530 5.97 -20.92 42.37
C PHE A 530 6.25 -19.63 41.64
N HIS A 531 5.79 -19.57 40.40
CA HIS A 531 5.83 -18.41 39.53
C HIS A 531 4.41 -17.91 39.30
N TYR A 532 4.29 -16.60 39.08
CA TYR A 532 3.01 -15.97 38.78
C TYR A 532 2.95 -15.65 37.30
N PHE A 533 1.84 -16.03 36.66
CA PHE A 533 1.63 -15.84 35.23
C PHE A 533 0.35 -15.03 34.96
N PRO A 534 0.34 -14.22 33.89
CA PRO A 534 -0.89 -13.63 33.36
C PRO A 534 -1.73 -14.69 32.64
N THR A 535 -3.06 -14.59 32.74
CA THR A 535 -4.00 -15.47 32.02
C THR A 535 -3.96 -15.19 30.52
N CYS A 536 -3.83 -16.23 29.70
CA CYS A 536 -3.60 -16.06 28.27
C CYS A 536 -3.98 -17.29 27.45
N MET A 537 -4.51 -17.08 26.22
CA MET A 537 -4.81 -18.12 25.22
C MET A 537 -3.54 -18.57 24.49
N ASN A 538 -3.39 -19.89 24.30
CA ASN A 538 -2.22 -20.49 23.63
C ASN A 538 -0.88 -20.08 24.23
N ALA A 539 -0.81 -20.00 25.56
CA ALA A 539 0.41 -19.67 26.29
C ALA A 539 1.55 -20.64 25.99
N LYS A 540 2.77 -20.13 25.82
CA LYS A 540 3.97 -20.93 25.56
C LYS A 540 5.10 -20.51 26.49
N ILE A 541 5.89 -21.47 26.97
CA ILE A 541 7.12 -21.22 27.73
C ILE A 541 8.31 -21.68 26.91
N THR A 542 9.31 -20.82 26.75
CA THR A 542 10.57 -21.14 26.06
C THR A 542 11.72 -21.02 27.05
N PHE A 543 12.43 -22.12 27.31
CA PHE A 543 13.64 -22.10 28.16
C PHE A 543 14.87 -21.77 27.32
N VAL A 544 15.80 -21.01 27.90
CA VAL A 544 17.06 -20.58 27.31
C VAL A 544 18.20 -20.87 28.29
N ASP A 545 19.10 -21.80 27.93
CA ASP A 545 20.32 -22.10 28.69
C ASP A 545 21.46 -22.51 27.76
N GLU A 546 22.71 -22.21 28.13
CA GLU A 546 23.88 -22.63 27.36
C GLU A 546 24.29 -24.10 27.60
N ASN A 547 23.79 -24.72 28.67
CA ASN A 547 24.10 -26.09 29.10
C ASN A 547 22.95 -27.09 28.83
N TYR A 548 21.79 -26.61 28.39
CA TYR A 548 20.59 -27.42 28.10
C TYR A 548 20.01 -27.02 26.74
N GLU A 549 19.12 -27.86 26.19
CA GLU A 549 18.41 -27.52 24.96
C GLU A 549 17.48 -26.30 25.14
N ASN A 550 17.46 -25.42 24.13
CA ASN A 550 16.42 -24.40 24.04
C ASN A 550 15.12 -25.06 23.59
N ARG A 551 14.13 -25.16 24.47
CA ARG A 551 12.88 -25.86 24.18
C ARG A 551 11.66 -25.01 24.49
N LYS A 552 10.72 -25.05 23.54
CA LYS A 552 9.43 -24.38 23.62
C LYS A 552 8.34 -25.40 23.98
N PHE A 553 7.53 -25.07 24.99
CA PHE A 553 6.42 -25.88 25.47
C PHE A 553 5.11 -25.10 25.31
N ASP A 554 4.13 -25.70 24.64
CA ASP A 554 2.77 -25.16 24.60
C ASP A 554 2.02 -25.60 25.86
N ILE A 555 1.49 -24.62 26.59
CA ILE A 555 0.75 -24.79 27.84
C ILE A 555 -0.64 -24.15 27.76
N GLY A 556 -1.07 -23.75 26.56
CA GLY A 556 -2.28 -22.99 26.29
C GLY A 556 -3.57 -23.63 26.82
N ASP A 557 -3.74 -24.93 26.63
CA ASP A 557 -4.92 -25.67 27.10
C ASP A 557 -4.87 -25.99 28.61
N MET A 558 -3.70 -25.91 29.24
CA MET A 558 -3.50 -26.24 30.66
C MET A 558 -3.87 -25.08 31.60
N LEU A 559 -3.94 -23.84 31.09
CA LEU A 559 -4.17 -22.63 31.90
C LEU A 559 -5.62 -22.07 31.84
N PHE A 560 -6.55 -22.72 31.12
CA PHE A 560 -7.98 -22.37 31.13
C PHE A 560 -8.79 -23.25 32.09
N GLY A 561 -8.73 -22.90 33.37
CA GLY A 561 -9.54 -23.53 34.42
C GLY A 561 -8.84 -23.45 35.77
N ASN A 562 -9.59 -23.32 36.86
CA ASN A 562 -9.07 -23.24 38.23
C ASN A 562 -7.93 -24.24 38.51
N PHE A 563 -6.67 -23.79 38.56
CA PHE A 563 -5.55 -24.66 38.89
C PHE A 563 -4.45 -23.97 39.70
N ASN A 564 -4.04 -24.65 40.77
CA ASN A 564 -2.74 -24.57 41.43
C ASN A 564 -1.93 -25.79 40.96
N GLU A 565 -1.66 -25.91 39.66
CA GLU A 565 -0.95 -27.07 39.12
C GLU A 565 0.57 -26.86 39.10
N GLU A 566 1.26 -28.00 39.16
CA GLU A 566 2.71 -28.14 39.10
C GLU A 566 3.06 -28.57 37.67
N LEU A 567 3.79 -27.72 36.95
CA LEU A 567 4.29 -27.99 35.61
C LEU A 567 5.72 -28.52 35.69
N ASN A 568 5.92 -29.68 35.10
CA ASN A 568 7.21 -30.36 35.04
C ASN A 568 7.72 -30.32 33.60
N PHE A 569 8.90 -29.74 33.41
CA PHE A 569 9.58 -29.67 32.12
C PHE A 569 10.85 -30.50 32.16
N THR A 570 11.17 -31.18 31.07
CA THR A 570 12.42 -31.93 30.93
C THR A 570 13.22 -31.32 29.78
N LEU A 571 14.46 -30.92 30.08
CA LEU A 571 15.39 -30.37 29.10
C LEU A 571 16.56 -31.34 28.90
N ALA A 572 16.87 -31.63 27.65
CA ALA A 572 18.06 -32.41 27.31
C ALA A 572 19.34 -31.64 27.66
N LYS A 573 20.25 -32.29 28.39
CA LYS A 573 21.56 -31.71 28.70
C LYS A 573 22.46 -31.68 27.46
N VAL A 574 23.08 -30.54 27.23
CA VAL A 574 24.11 -30.39 26.20
C VAL A 574 25.37 -31.12 26.66
N ARG A 575 25.76 -32.13 25.90
CA ARG A 575 26.97 -32.91 26.13
C ARG A 575 28.05 -32.40 25.19
N LYS A 576 29.23 -32.21 25.76
CA LYS A 576 30.42 -31.77 25.06
C LYS A 576 31.26 -32.98 24.66
N PHE A 577 31.57 -33.09 23.38
CA PHE A 577 32.39 -34.16 22.83
C PHE A 577 33.61 -33.60 22.16
N ASN A 578 34.75 -34.26 22.34
CA ASN A 578 35.93 -33.95 21.53
C ASN A 578 35.80 -34.69 20.20
N TYR A 579 36.04 -33.99 19.10
CA TYR A 579 36.05 -34.59 17.77
C TYR A 579 37.42 -34.41 17.10
N ASP A 580 37.72 -35.26 16.12
CA ASP A 580 38.95 -35.23 15.33
C ASP A 580 38.62 -35.50 13.86
N PHE A 581 39.08 -34.62 12.96
CA PHE A 581 38.88 -34.77 11.52
C PHE A 581 40.01 -35.58 10.90
N LYS A 582 39.63 -36.64 10.16
CA LYS A 582 40.59 -37.44 9.41
C LYS A 582 40.22 -37.48 7.94
N LYS A 583 41.11 -36.99 7.09
CA LYS A 583 41.00 -37.10 5.64
C LYS A 583 41.41 -38.50 5.22
N ILE A 584 40.55 -39.16 4.43
CA ILE A 584 40.84 -40.46 3.83
C ILE A 584 41.03 -40.24 2.33
N LEU A 585 42.18 -40.64 1.79
CA LEU A 585 42.45 -40.52 0.36
C LEU A 585 41.83 -41.73 -0.38
N HIS A 586 40.70 -41.53 -1.05
CA HIS A 586 40.13 -42.57 -1.93
C HIS A 586 40.80 -42.49 -3.31
N GLY A 587 41.88 -43.25 -3.50
CA GLY A 587 42.49 -43.40 -4.82
C GLY A 587 41.65 -44.35 -5.68
N SER A 588 41.12 -43.88 -6.80
CA SER A 588 40.79 -44.79 -7.91
C SER A 588 42.10 -45.35 -8.45
N LEU A 589 42.52 -46.49 -7.88
CA LEU A 589 43.63 -47.26 -8.41
C LEU A 589 43.03 -48.25 -9.40
N ASP A 590 43.32 -48.09 -10.70
CA ASP A 590 43.17 -49.18 -11.67
C ASP A 590 44.13 -50.31 -11.26
N LEU A 591 43.63 -51.19 -10.39
CA LEU A 591 44.33 -52.39 -9.96
C LEU A 591 44.08 -53.49 -10.99
N VAL A 592 45.07 -53.69 -11.86
CA VAL A 592 45.25 -54.99 -12.50
C VAL A 592 45.57 -55.98 -11.38
N ILE A 593 44.64 -56.89 -11.14
CA ILE A 593 44.76 -57.94 -10.13
C ILE A 593 45.83 -58.93 -10.58
N ASP A 594 46.98 -58.94 -9.91
CA ASP A 594 47.62 -60.21 -9.60
C ASP A 594 48.40 -60.17 -8.28
N GLN A 595 47.97 -61.05 -7.38
CA GLN A 595 48.63 -61.50 -6.14
C GLN A 595 48.86 -60.49 -5.01
N GLY A 596 47.78 -60.25 -4.28
CA GLY A 596 47.69 -60.24 -2.81
C GLY A 596 48.62 -59.32 -2.03
N HIS A 597 48.12 -58.18 -1.57
CA HIS A 597 48.45 -57.55 -0.27
C HIS A 597 47.36 -56.53 0.14
N SER A 598 47.31 -56.21 1.44
CA SER A 598 46.27 -55.44 2.14
C SER A 598 46.15 -53.98 1.72
N MET A 599 44.91 -53.45 1.70
CA MET A 599 44.66 -52.00 1.79
C MET A 599 45.19 -51.48 3.13
N SER A 600 46.22 -50.65 3.10
CA SER A 600 46.54 -49.73 4.19
C SER A 600 45.81 -48.41 3.92
N THR A 601 44.76 -48.13 4.67
CA THR A 601 44.12 -46.81 4.71
C THR A 601 45.14 -45.81 5.25
N LEU A 602 45.64 -44.92 4.40
CA LEU A 602 46.50 -43.82 4.83
C LEU A 602 45.61 -42.71 5.39
N LEU A 603 45.63 -42.55 6.71
CA LEU A 603 44.97 -41.44 7.40
C LEU A 603 45.83 -40.19 7.19
N LEU A 604 45.27 -39.15 6.58
CA LEU A 604 45.95 -37.86 6.40
C LEU A 604 45.22 -36.79 7.23
N ASN A 605 45.97 -35.86 7.79
CA ASN A 605 45.40 -34.66 8.41
C ASN A 605 45.02 -33.67 7.29
N VAL A 606 44.05 -32.78 7.58
CA VAL A 606 43.70 -31.65 6.72
C VAL A 606 44.95 -30.78 6.51
N GLU A 607 45.28 -30.45 5.25
CA GLU A 607 46.47 -29.64 4.94
C GLU A 607 46.24 -28.15 5.30
N PRO A 608 47.30 -27.34 5.54
CA PRO A 608 47.16 -25.92 5.90
C PRO A 608 46.49 -25.01 4.84
N ASP A 609 46.10 -25.55 3.69
CA ASP A 609 45.38 -24.87 2.61
C ASP A 609 43.96 -25.45 2.42
N GLU A 610 43.49 -26.28 3.34
CA GLU A 610 42.20 -26.98 3.28
C GLU A 610 41.32 -26.58 4.47
N MET A 611 40.03 -26.41 4.22
CA MET A 611 39.00 -26.16 5.24
C MET A 611 37.86 -27.16 5.04
N ALA A 612 37.23 -27.57 6.13
CA ALA A 612 35.97 -28.30 6.06
C ALA A 612 34.98 -27.75 7.09
N GLU A 613 33.73 -27.63 6.68
CA GLU A 613 32.60 -27.38 7.54
C GLU A 613 31.78 -28.67 7.62
N VAL A 614 31.37 -29.06 8.82
CA VAL A 614 30.41 -30.14 9.01
C VAL A 614 29.27 -29.64 9.85
N ARG A 615 28.08 -29.59 9.26
CA ARG A 615 26.84 -29.27 9.93
C ARG A 615 26.17 -30.56 10.41
N LEU A 616 25.87 -30.61 11.70
CA LEU A 616 25.10 -31.67 12.34
C LEU A 616 23.72 -31.11 12.65
N GLU A 617 22.69 -31.63 12.02
CA GLU A 617 21.30 -31.25 12.24
C GLU A 617 20.58 -32.42 12.90
N ARG A 618 20.01 -32.22 14.09
CA ARG A 618 19.27 -33.25 14.82
C ARG A 618 18.01 -33.62 14.03
N ILE A 619 17.88 -34.89 13.70
CA ILE A 619 16.67 -35.43 13.08
C ILE A 619 15.59 -35.44 14.17
N GLN A 620 14.52 -34.69 13.94
CA GLN A 620 13.39 -34.61 14.85
C GLN A 620 12.58 -35.91 14.82
N ASP A 621 12.29 -36.47 16.00
CA ASP A 621 11.41 -37.64 16.13
C ASP A 621 9.93 -37.20 16.18
N ASN A 622 9.66 -35.95 16.58
CA ASN A 622 8.34 -35.32 16.62
C ASN A 622 8.41 -33.85 16.17
N LEU A 623 7.35 -33.33 15.54
CA LEU A 623 7.21 -31.93 15.11
C LEU A 623 7.34 -30.90 16.25
N ASN A 624 7.23 -31.35 17.50
CA ASN A 624 7.39 -30.52 18.70
C ASN A 624 8.80 -30.61 19.33
N ASP A 625 9.70 -31.41 18.76
CA ASP A 625 11.09 -31.43 19.20
C ASP A 625 11.81 -30.19 18.68
N PRO A 626 12.65 -29.53 19.51
CA PRO A 626 13.38 -28.36 19.07
C PRO A 626 14.32 -28.72 17.90
N GLU A 627 14.38 -27.84 16.90
CA GLU A 627 15.47 -27.87 15.92
C GLU A 627 16.78 -27.63 16.67
N PHE A 628 17.69 -28.60 16.59
CA PHE A 628 19.03 -28.47 17.17
C PHE A 628 20.02 -28.72 16.05
N PHE A 629 20.87 -27.74 15.75
CA PHE A 629 21.97 -27.93 14.82
C PHE A 629 23.25 -27.35 15.39
N GLU A 630 24.36 -27.98 15.07
CA GLU A 630 25.70 -27.55 15.47
C GLU A 630 26.58 -27.60 14.23
N SER A 631 27.37 -26.55 13.98
CA SER A 631 28.28 -26.51 12.84
C SER A 631 29.72 -26.54 13.33
N ILE A 632 30.49 -27.43 12.73
CA ILE A 632 31.88 -27.66 13.02
C ILE A 632 32.72 -27.06 11.90
N TYR A 633 33.79 -26.34 12.24
CA TYR A 633 34.75 -25.83 11.27
C TYR A 633 36.16 -26.34 11.58
N THR A 634 36.85 -26.88 10.58
CA THR A 634 38.28 -27.22 10.68
C THR A 634 39.08 -26.46 9.62
N GLY A 635 40.19 -25.85 10.04
CA GLY A 635 41.06 -25.04 9.20
C GLY A 635 42.55 -25.19 9.53
N PRO A 636 43.41 -24.44 8.82
CA PRO A 636 44.87 -24.64 8.80
C PRO A 636 45.60 -24.59 10.14
N ASP A 637 45.07 -23.80 11.08
CA ASP A 637 45.69 -23.51 12.37
C ASP A 637 45.03 -24.26 13.54
N ASP A 638 44.01 -25.08 13.25
CA ASP A 638 43.25 -25.82 14.26
C ASP A 638 43.90 -27.17 14.60
N ARG A 639 44.86 -27.14 15.51
CA ARG A 639 45.54 -28.34 16.02
C ARG A 639 45.08 -28.76 17.42
N SER A 640 44.13 -28.03 18.01
CA SER A 640 43.49 -28.41 19.27
C SER A 640 42.28 -29.31 19.01
N LEU A 641 42.08 -30.31 19.87
CA LEU A 641 40.81 -31.03 19.96
C LEU A 641 39.71 -29.98 20.15
N GLN A 642 38.85 -29.85 19.14
CA GLN A 642 37.71 -28.96 19.22
C GLN A 642 36.55 -29.71 19.89
N GLU A 643 35.75 -28.93 20.62
CA GLU A 643 34.62 -29.41 21.40
C GLU A 643 33.35 -29.16 20.61
N ILE A 644 32.54 -30.21 20.42
CA ILE A 644 31.21 -30.10 19.85
C ILE A 644 30.14 -30.27 20.92
N LYS A 645 29.11 -29.43 20.88
CA LYS A 645 27.94 -29.52 21.73
C LYS A 645 26.83 -30.30 21.03
N LEU A 646 26.42 -31.43 21.62
CA LEU A 646 25.32 -32.24 21.12
C LEU A 646 24.38 -32.61 22.26
N ILE A 647 23.09 -32.66 21.97
CA ILE A 647 22.08 -33.27 22.83
C ILE A 647 21.78 -34.72 22.38
N PRO A 648 21.22 -35.60 23.24
CA PRO A 648 20.82 -36.93 22.83
C PRO A 648 19.85 -36.93 21.62
N GLY A 649 20.19 -37.69 20.57
CA GLY A 649 19.36 -37.81 19.38
C GLY A 649 20.11 -38.39 18.19
N PHE A 650 19.38 -38.55 17.08
CA PHE A 650 19.95 -38.85 15.76
C PHE A 650 20.26 -37.55 15.04
N TYR A 651 21.32 -37.54 14.23
CA TYR A 651 21.77 -36.35 13.52
C TYR A 651 22.00 -36.68 12.05
N LYS A 652 21.50 -35.80 11.19
CA LYS A 652 21.91 -35.67 9.80
C LYS A 652 23.23 -34.89 9.78
N VAL A 653 24.17 -35.35 8.97
CA VAL A 653 25.51 -34.76 8.88
C VAL A 653 25.73 -34.31 7.45
N ASP A 654 25.88 -33.01 7.26
CA ASP A 654 26.17 -32.39 5.97
C ASP A 654 27.58 -31.80 6.03
N GLY A 655 28.42 -32.07 5.03
CA GLY A 655 29.81 -31.64 5.02
C GLY A 655 30.15 -30.85 3.77
N ASN A 656 30.75 -29.67 3.96
CA ASN A 656 31.33 -28.86 2.90
C ASN A 656 32.85 -28.90 3.00
N TYR A 657 33.53 -29.16 1.89
CA TYR A 657 34.99 -29.16 1.83
C TYR A 657 35.51 -28.10 0.87
N ILE A 658 36.51 -27.35 1.31
CA ILE A 658 37.10 -26.24 0.57
C ILE A 658 38.62 -26.43 0.51
N LYS A 659 39.18 -26.59 -0.69
CA LYS A 659 40.65 -26.54 -0.90
C LYS A 659 41.04 -25.22 -1.58
N LEU A 660 41.92 -24.45 -0.95
CA LEU A 660 42.49 -23.24 -1.51
C LEU A 660 43.68 -23.61 -2.40
N ILE A 661 43.47 -23.69 -3.72
CA ILE A 661 44.59 -23.92 -4.64
C ILE A 661 45.19 -22.57 -5.03
N PRO A 662 46.45 -22.27 -4.67
CA PRO A 662 47.12 -21.07 -5.18
C PRO A 662 47.41 -21.25 -6.67
N ALA A 663 46.78 -20.43 -7.51
CA ALA A 663 47.09 -20.38 -8.95
C ALA A 663 48.16 -19.31 -9.19
N LEU A 664 49.37 -19.73 -9.60
CA LEU A 664 50.42 -18.83 -10.05
C LEU A 664 50.13 -18.38 -11.49
N TYR A 665 49.78 -17.11 -11.67
CA TYR A 665 49.79 -16.46 -12.97
C TYR A 665 50.97 -15.48 -13.05
N GLU A 666 52.00 -15.83 -13.81
CA GLU A 666 53.03 -14.84 -14.17
C GLU A 666 52.51 -13.97 -15.32
N LYS A 667 52.26 -12.69 -15.03
CA LYS A 667 52.06 -11.69 -16.07
C LYS A 667 52.85 -10.43 -15.70
N ASN A 668 53.79 -10.05 -16.57
CA ASN A 668 54.59 -8.83 -16.47
C ASN A 668 55.48 -8.69 -15.21
N GLY A 669 55.96 -9.80 -14.64
CA GLY A 669 56.97 -9.74 -13.57
C GLY A 669 56.47 -9.29 -12.19
N GLU A 670 55.17 -9.12 -12.02
CA GLU A 670 54.52 -9.06 -10.70
C GLU A 670 53.77 -10.36 -10.45
N THR A 671 53.96 -10.94 -9.27
CA THR A 671 53.31 -12.18 -8.83
C THR A 671 51.97 -11.82 -8.20
N ASP A 672 50.87 -11.98 -8.95
CA ASP A 672 49.52 -11.87 -8.39
C ASP A 672 49.06 -13.26 -7.91
N TYR A 673 48.53 -13.30 -6.68
CA TYR A 673 47.97 -14.50 -6.07
C TYR A 673 46.46 -14.54 -6.35
N THR A 674 46.00 -15.53 -7.11
CA THR A 674 44.57 -15.80 -7.29
C THR A 674 44.25 -17.17 -6.69
N PHE A 675 43.30 -17.24 -5.77
CA PHE A 675 42.87 -18.49 -5.14
C PHE A 675 41.75 -19.12 -5.99
N LYS A 676 41.87 -20.40 -6.35
CA LYS A 676 40.76 -21.17 -6.95
C LYS A 676 39.99 -21.85 -5.80
N LEU A 677 38.71 -21.53 -5.66
CA LEU A 677 37.79 -22.18 -4.71
C LEU A 677 37.20 -23.42 -5.38
N ILE A 678 37.31 -24.58 -4.74
CA ILE A 678 36.60 -25.81 -5.12
C ILE A 678 35.66 -26.11 -3.96
N VAL A 679 34.35 -26.17 -4.23
CA VAL A 679 33.30 -26.52 -3.27
C VAL A 679 32.69 -27.84 -3.71
N GLY A 680 32.57 -28.80 -2.78
CA GLY A 680 31.84 -30.05 -2.99
C GLY A 680 30.85 -30.28 -1.86
N ASP A 681 29.64 -30.70 -2.23
CA ASP A 681 28.55 -31.03 -1.30
C ASP A 681 28.44 -32.55 -1.14
N PHE A 682 28.15 -33.05 0.06
CA PHE A 682 27.89 -34.47 0.32
C PHE A 682 26.74 -34.68 1.31
N THR A 683 26.01 -35.78 1.12
CA THR A 683 25.00 -36.31 2.03
C THR A 683 25.13 -37.83 2.09
N ASP A 684 25.17 -38.46 3.27
CA ASP A 684 24.83 -39.89 3.41
C ASP A 684 24.35 -40.27 4.83
N GLU A 685 23.46 -41.28 4.87
CA GLU A 685 22.81 -41.85 6.05
C GLU A 685 23.64 -43.00 6.65
N ASP A 686 24.25 -42.79 7.82
CA ASP A 686 24.39 -43.73 8.96
C ASP A 686 25.66 -43.46 9.78
N ILE A 687 25.51 -42.87 10.98
CA ILE A 687 26.56 -42.89 12.02
C ILE A 687 26.17 -43.86 13.13
N LYS A 688 26.99 -44.91 13.34
CA LYS A 688 26.87 -45.80 14.49
C LYS A 688 27.61 -45.26 15.71
N ARG A 689 26.86 -44.96 16.78
CA ARG A 689 27.36 -44.47 18.08
C ARG A 689 28.06 -45.59 18.88
N LYS A 690 29.27 -45.31 19.40
CA LYS A 690 29.84 -46.00 20.58
C LYS A 690 29.94 -44.99 21.72
N GLU A 691 29.16 -45.21 22.77
CA GLU A 691 29.04 -44.32 23.94
C GLU A 691 30.18 -44.44 24.96
N GLU A 692 31.07 -45.42 24.83
CA GLU A 692 31.99 -45.79 25.93
C GLU A 692 33.32 -45.00 25.97
N GLU A 693 33.63 -44.13 25.00
CA GLU A 693 34.98 -43.53 24.90
C GLU A 693 35.06 -41.99 24.82
N GLY A 694 33.95 -41.25 24.90
CA GLY A 694 33.98 -39.77 24.98
C GLY A 694 34.58 -39.03 23.76
N HIS A 695 34.74 -39.74 22.64
CA HIS A 695 35.26 -39.22 21.38
C HIS A 695 34.34 -39.61 20.21
N ILE A 696 33.91 -38.63 19.42
CA ILE A 696 33.18 -38.87 18.16
C ILE A 696 34.19 -38.84 17.02
N VAL A 697 34.27 -39.95 16.27
CA VAL A 697 35.11 -40.05 15.08
C VAL A 697 34.21 -39.99 13.86
N LEU A 698 34.26 -38.88 13.13
CA LEU A 698 33.57 -38.73 11.85
C LEU A 698 34.43 -39.38 10.77
N THR A 699 34.00 -40.52 10.24
CA THR A 699 34.66 -41.24 9.15
C THR A 699 33.73 -41.29 7.95
N GLU A 700 33.99 -40.43 6.96
CA GLU A 700 33.75 -40.61 5.51
C GLU A 700 33.60 -39.23 4.82
N ILE A 701 34.46 -38.94 3.84
CA ILE A 701 34.30 -37.80 2.91
C ILE A 701 34.67 -38.32 1.51
N PRO A 702 33.69 -38.59 0.63
CA PRO A 702 33.97 -38.93 -0.77
C PRO A 702 34.46 -37.70 -1.56
N TYR A 703 35.09 -37.89 -2.72
CA TYR A 703 35.57 -36.79 -3.57
C TYR A 703 34.67 -36.68 -4.82
N GLY A 704 33.97 -35.56 -4.99
CA GLY A 704 33.23 -35.21 -6.21
C GLY A 704 33.80 -33.94 -6.83
N ILE A 705 34.21 -33.99 -8.11
CA ILE A 705 34.79 -32.83 -8.82
C ILE A 705 33.66 -32.11 -9.57
N LEU A 706 33.34 -30.88 -9.17
CA LEU A 706 32.55 -29.94 -9.97
C LEU A 706 33.46 -28.76 -10.37
N ASP A 707 33.74 -28.60 -11.66
CA ASP A 707 34.57 -27.50 -12.18
C ASP A 707 33.68 -26.27 -12.47
N ALA A 708 33.81 -25.22 -11.67
CA ALA A 708 33.30 -23.89 -12.00
C ALA A 708 34.46 -22.88 -12.02
N VAL A 709 34.65 -22.20 -13.15
CA VAL A 709 35.64 -21.13 -13.32
C VAL A 709 34.91 -19.80 -13.48
N LEU A 710 34.88 -18.99 -12.42
CA LEU A 710 34.40 -17.61 -12.46
C LEU A 710 35.57 -16.68 -12.85
N ASN A 711 35.43 -15.99 -13.97
CA ASN A 711 36.45 -15.09 -14.51
C ASN A 711 35.89 -13.66 -14.51
N VAL A 712 36.25 -12.84 -13.52
CA VAL A 712 35.89 -11.41 -13.47
C VAL A 712 37.08 -10.60 -13.97
N LYS A 713 36.94 -9.96 -15.14
CA LYS A 713 37.93 -9.00 -15.66
C LYS A 713 37.35 -7.60 -15.73
N LYS A 714 38.15 -6.63 -15.27
CA LYS A 714 37.96 -5.20 -15.55
C LYS A 714 39.21 -4.62 -16.22
N ASN A 715 38.93 -3.83 -17.27
CA ASN A 715 39.70 -2.79 -17.96
C ASN A 715 40.43 -3.06 -19.29
N MET A 716 40.15 -2.10 -20.18
CA MET A 716 40.33 -1.95 -21.63
C MET A 716 41.77 -1.93 -22.16
N HIS A 717 41.96 -2.41 -23.39
CA HIS A 717 42.27 -1.54 -24.55
C HIS A 717 42.11 -2.26 -25.92
N LEU A 718 41.35 -1.58 -26.79
CA LEU A 718 41.38 -1.51 -28.27
C LEU A 718 41.64 -2.78 -29.10
N ALA A 719 40.59 -3.24 -29.79
CA ALA A 719 40.68 -3.71 -31.16
C ALA A 719 39.40 -3.35 -31.93
N ASN A 720 39.60 -2.86 -33.15
CA ASN A 720 38.60 -2.45 -34.14
C ASN A 720 37.55 -3.53 -34.43
N THR A 721 36.28 -3.14 -34.46
CA THR A 721 35.33 -3.60 -35.49
C THR A 721 34.19 -2.59 -35.62
N ASP A 722 33.85 -2.26 -36.86
CA ASP A 722 32.75 -1.40 -37.27
C ASP A 722 31.40 -1.90 -36.76
N SER A 723 30.68 -1.08 -36.00
CA SER A 723 29.23 -1.17 -35.91
C SER A 723 28.67 0.20 -35.54
N THR A 724 27.84 0.72 -36.44
CA THR A 724 27.19 2.03 -36.35
C THR A 724 26.16 2.02 -35.23
N LEU A 725 26.42 2.74 -34.15
CA LEU A 725 25.45 3.01 -33.08
C LEU A 725 24.97 4.46 -33.20
N PHE A 726 23.68 4.65 -33.46
CA PHE A 726 23.02 5.95 -33.36
C PHE A 726 22.70 6.22 -31.88
N ILE A 727 23.29 7.25 -31.30
CA ILE A 727 22.89 7.80 -30.00
C ILE A 727 22.53 9.27 -30.20
N PHE A 728 21.27 9.60 -29.89
CA PHE A 728 20.79 10.97 -29.73
C PHE A 728 21.27 11.52 -28.37
N PRO A 729 21.84 12.73 -28.28
CA PRO A 729 22.06 13.38 -27.00
C PRO A 729 20.83 14.18 -26.58
N THR A 730 20.17 13.74 -25.51
CA THR A 730 19.29 14.58 -24.69
C THR A 730 20.15 15.43 -23.76
N PHE A 731 20.09 16.75 -23.92
CA PHE A 731 20.53 17.74 -22.93
C PHE A 731 19.30 18.29 -22.21
N ALA A 732 19.32 18.31 -20.88
CA ALA A 732 18.67 19.38 -20.09
C ALA A 732 19.12 19.34 -18.61
N PHE A 733 19.93 20.32 -18.20
CA PHE A 733 19.71 21.16 -17.01
C PHE A 733 20.35 22.54 -17.28
N PRO A 734 19.78 23.64 -16.78
CA PRO A 734 20.17 25.00 -17.18
C PRO A 734 21.33 25.55 -16.33
N PRO A 735 22.23 26.38 -16.90
CA PRO A 735 23.22 27.11 -16.13
C PRO A 735 22.65 28.40 -15.50
N ARG A 736 22.99 28.63 -14.22
CA ARG A 736 22.82 29.92 -13.55
C ARG A 736 23.93 30.89 -13.99
N SER A 737 23.53 31.90 -14.75
CA SER A 737 24.25 33.16 -15.08
C SER A 737 25.10 33.22 -16.38
N ILE A 738 24.93 34.36 -17.08
CA ILE A 738 25.35 34.68 -18.47
C ILE A 738 26.63 35.53 -18.48
N LYS A 739 27.74 35.12 -17.84
CA LYS A 739 28.98 35.91 -17.97
C LYS A 739 30.29 35.21 -18.30
N ASP A 740 30.37 33.89 -18.29
CA ASP A 740 31.64 33.21 -18.61
C ASP A 740 31.44 32.06 -19.61
N ILE A 741 31.46 32.39 -20.90
CA ILE A 741 31.63 31.41 -21.98
C ILE A 741 33.01 31.65 -22.62
N PRO A 742 33.98 30.74 -22.45
CA PRO A 742 35.22 30.79 -23.22
C PRO A 742 34.97 30.32 -24.65
N LYS A 743 35.48 31.10 -25.62
CA LYS A 743 35.55 30.73 -27.04
C LYS A 743 36.43 29.49 -27.21
N PHE A 744 35.85 28.36 -27.59
CA PHE A 744 36.62 27.23 -28.12
C PHE A 744 36.69 27.32 -29.65
N SER A 745 37.92 27.52 -30.14
CA SER A 745 38.33 27.29 -31.52
C SER A 745 38.54 25.79 -31.75
N SER A 746 37.84 25.21 -32.71
CA SER A 746 38.08 23.85 -33.18
C SER A 746 39.30 23.81 -34.10
N ILE A 747 40.29 22.99 -33.75
CA ILE A 747 41.42 22.59 -34.60
C ILE A 747 41.07 21.22 -35.16
N PHE A 748 40.86 21.14 -36.47
CA PHE A 748 40.80 19.88 -37.21
C PHE A 748 42.22 19.39 -37.50
N TYR A 749 42.52 18.14 -37.13
CA TYR A 749 43.63 17.39 -37.70
C TYR A 749 43.07 16.40 -38.72
N GLU A 750 43.27 16.67 -40.01
CA GLU A 750 43.08 15.72 -41.09
C GLU A 750 44.43 15.55 -41.80
N LYS A 751 44.92 14.32 -41.89
CA LYS A 751 46.21 14.00 -42.51
C LYS A 751 45.96 13.29 -43.85
N ASN A 752 46.16 14.04 -44.92
CA ASN A 752 46.58 13.64 -46.28
C ASN A 752 45.66 12.73 -47.13
N LYS A 753 44.91 13.35 -48.05
CA LYS A 753 45.13 13.17 -49.50
C LYS A 753 44.60 14.35 -50.32
N LEU A 754 45.33 14.66 -51.39
CA LEU A 754 45.26 15.89 -52.19
C LEU A 754 44.02 16.03 -53.10
N MET A 755 43.63 17.31 -53.21
CA MET A 755 43.14 18.08 -54.37
C MET A 755 41.70 18.00 -54.90
N SER A 756 41.10 19.20 -54.82
CA SER A 756 40.31 19.93 -55.82
C SER A 756 38.81 19.66 -55.91
N GLY A 757 38.01 20.72 -55.79
CA GLY A 757 36.58 20.70 -56.09
C GLY A 757 35.80 21.81 -55.40
N THR A 758 35.65 22.93 -56.09
CA THR A 758 34.95 24.15 -55.70
C THR A 758 33.44 23.98 -55.49
N GLY A 759 32.93 24.61 -54.43
CA GLY A 759 31.71 25.43 -54.46
C GLY A 759 30.36 24.71 -54.48
N LEU A 760 29.52 25.02 -53.49
CA LEU A 760 28.14 25.52 -53.65
C LEU A 760 27.42 25.48 -52.30
N THR A 761 27.05 26.65 -51.79
CA THR A 761 25.88 26.84 -50.91
C THR A 761 24.60 26.72 -51.75
N PRO A 762 23.49 26.18 -51.21
CA PRO A 762 22.39 27.05 -50.73
C PRO A 762 21.71 26.52 -49.45
N LYS A 763 21.31 27.35 -48.48
CA LYS A 763 20.09 28.19 -48.37
C LYS A 763 18.76 27.41 -48.19
N TRP A 764 18.10 27.69 -47.05
CA TRP A 764 16.63 27.86 -46.81
C TRP A 764 15.83 26.53 -46.65
N VAL A 765 14.74 26.36 -45.88
CA VAL A 765 13.86 27.20 -45.03
C VAL A 765 12.82 26.29 -44.30
N TYR A 766 12.33 26.74 -43.13
CA TYR A 766 11.03 26.57 -42.44
C TYR A 766 10.36 25.22 -42.09
N GLU A 767 9.56 25.35 -41.01
CA GLU A 767 8.32 24.63 -40.64
C GLU A 767 8.48 23.18 -40.18
N GLY A 768 7.87 22.68 -39.11
CA GLY A 768 6.85 23.18 -38.18
C GLY A 768 6.24 21.95 -37.45
N ALA A 769 5.56 22.19 -36.31
CA ALA A 769 4.80 21.24 -35.47
C ALA A 769 5.66 20.22 -34.68
N ILE A 770 5.71 20.24 -33.35
CA ILE A 770 4.62 19.98 -32.37
C ILE A 770 3.84 18.70 -32.73
N LYS A 771 4.34 17.59 -32.21
CA LYS A 771 3.55 16.68 -31.39
C LYS A 771 4.43 16.15 -30.27
#